data_AF-A0A2T3B7Q2-F1
#
_entry.id   AF-A0A2T3B7Q2-F1
#
_cell.length_a   1.000
_cell.length_b   1.000
_cell.length_c   1.000
_cell.angle_alpha   90.00
_cell.angle_beta   90.00
_cell.angle_gamma   90.00
#
_symmetry.space_group_name_H-M   'P 1'
#
loop_
_entity.id
_entity.type
_entity.pdbx_description
1 polymer ?
#
loop_
_entity_poly.entity_id
_entity_poly.type
_entity_poly.pdbx_seq_one_letter_code
_entity_poly.pdbx_strand_id
1 'polypeptide(L)'
;MSQTKDAVELYSLLVDETYGELTSRIFTILLRRGRLPIHSLGQHTRLTRRQLRHGLVVLIQQNLVYYFEEGETTYYEANQDSAYGLVRSGKILEVLESRYGALARDLVLNLFLLGHTRVCDLADAYRSSTESRINGNSNEVVAASSTGREDDTHVFSAGKVDSMLYDLLEAGFVEPVVEAMFRSPDDTYNDVEKTILRDEFTGGPKGTKQKEQMKNRIRDKLESLRSEGRDWKRQGTKRAWNGVTGTNGDAKRRKLANGDLAVNGNHDHEDEVLRLERDLVVRVNYEKCTVALRNLRLAEFANHRIGETTSYVYAELLRLMEESIPRCRRDHSVDDAEDLPDGPTVTTMELAAAISKSINVGTGIGKAPGDKIDTKKLLKTNRSGKGRSDGDTEAQVEGEASTDEDESEEEDHEMNGNGNIPEVDEDFESRGEGGVATKAPKRAKVTFQDMPPKPPEPEDRGNRITQIKNHLMLLAADECHFLRRCGTRGQGEWTVDFERLVYFLQQSELDSILLENFGTAGHRLARMMRKMGKIDEKQLSPLALMKQKDIRTKLAEMQMAGMVDIQEVPKDATRTNARTIFLWYFDSARVSAIILQNVYKTMSRCLQRLEIERRRASGILSLTERSDVKDNQDEALTGEQLNMLREIRGKEEKLLGQIVRLDELVGTFHDY
;
A
#
# COMPACT_ATOMS: atom_id res chain seq x y z
N MET A 1 8.13 -5.83 21.95
CA MET A 1 7.08 -6.80 22.34
C MET A 1 7.67 -8.21 22.27
N SER A 2 7.29 -9.13 23.18
CA SER A 2 7.71 -10.53 23.04
C SER A 2 7.15 -11.10 21.74
N GLN A 3 8.02 -11.47 20.80
CA GLN A 3 7.60 -11.95 19.49
C GLN A 3 6.78 -13.23 19.62
N THR A 4 5.78 -13.41 18.74
CA THR A 4 5.05 -14.66 18.68
C THR A 4 5.99 -15.76 18.18
N LYS A 5 5.90 -16.94 18.79
CA LYS A 5 6.74 -18.09 18.42
C LYS A 5 6.62 -18.42 16.92
N ASP A 6 5.42 -18.28 16.36
CA ASP A 6 5.13 -18.60 14.96
C ASP A 6 5.76 -17.58 13.98
N ALA A 7 5.86 -16.30 14.37
CA ALA A 7 6.57 -15.29 13.57
C ALA A 7 8.09 -15.55 13.53
N VAL A 8 8.70 -15.89 14.67
CA VAL A 8 10.12 -16.25 14.75
C VAL A 8 10.43 -17.44 13.83
N GLU A 9 9.56 -18.45 13.84
CA GLU A 9 9.69 -19.62 12.98
C GLU A 9 9.60 -19.23 11.49
N LEU A 10 8.62 -18.39 11.12
CA LEU A 10 8.48 -17.90 9.75
C LEU A 10 9.74 -17.18 9.26
N TYR A 11 10.23 -16.20 10.02
CA TYR A 11 11.40 -15.43 9.62
C TYR A 11 12.66 -16.29 9.50
N SER A 12 12.83 -17.29 10.40
CA SER A 12 13.95 -18.22 10.32
C SER A 12 13.92 -19.07 9.04
N LEU A 13 12.73 -19.52 8.62
CA LEU A 13 12.56 -20.32 7.40
C LEU A 13 12.76 -19.47 6.14
N LEU A 14 12.32 -18.21 6.15
CA LEU A 14 12.52 -17.30 5.02
C LEU A 14 14.01 -17.01 4.78
N VAL A 15 14.75 -16.70 5.85
CA VAL A 15 16.20 -16.46 5.75
C VAL A 15 16.95 -17.74 5.35
N ASP A 16 16.49 -18.91 5.79
CA ASP A 16 17.07 -20.20 5.40
C ASP A 16 16.87 -20.48 3.91
N GLU A 17 15.65 -20.26 3.42
CA GLU A 17 15.27 -20.44 2.02
C GLU A 17 16.05 -19.51 1.09
N THR A 18 16.33 -18.27 1.50
CA THR A 18 17.00 -17.28 0.63
C THR A 18 18.52 -17.24 0.79
N TYR A 19 19.04 -17.41 2.00
CA TYR A 19 20.46 -17.18 2.32
C TYR A 19 21.14 -18.38 3.02
N GLY A 20 20.41 -19.47 3.24
CA GLY A 20 20.91 -20.75 3.73
C GLY A 20 21.06 -20.89 5.26
N GLU A 21 21.41 -22.11 5.67
CA GLU A 21 21.39 -22.54 7.08
C GLU A 21 22.31 -21.70 7.99
N LEU A 22 23.46 -21.28 7.48
CA LEU A 22 24.44 -20.53 8.27
C LEU A 22 23.87 -19.19 8.75
N THR A 23 23.26 -18.42 7.84
CA THR A 23 22.68 -17.10 8.13
C THR A 23 21.41 -17.26 8.96
N SER A 24 20.56 -18.22 8.61
CA SER A 24 19.33 -18.54 9.37
C SER A 24 19.62 -18.90 10.83
N ARG A 25 20.66 -19.69 11.09
CA ARG A 25 21.04 -20.08 12.46
C ARG A 25 21.49 -18.88 13.30
N ILE A 26 22.27 -17.96 12.73
CA ILE A 26 22.69 -16.73 13.41
C ILE A 26 21.47 -15.84 13.68
N PHE A 27 20.66 -15.63 12.66
CA PHE A 27 19.46 -14.81 12.71
C PHE A 27 18.42 -15.32 13.72
N THR A 28 18.18 -16.63 13.77
CA THR A 28 17.27 -17.28 14.74
C THR A 28 17.72 -17.06 16.19
N ILE A 29 19.03 -17.09 16.46
CA ILE A 29 19.54 -16.82 17.81
C ILE A 29 19.34 -15.36 18.20
N LEU A 30 19.55 -14.43 17.26
CA LEU A 30 19.26 -13.01 17.47
C LEU A 30 17.77 -12.76 17.73
N LEU A 31 16.86 -13.38 16.96
CA LEU A 31 15.41 -13.27 17.21
C LEU A 31 14.99 -13.78 18.59
N ARG A 32 15.57 -14.90 19.05
CA ARG A 32 15.16 -15.52 20.32
C ARG A 32 15.78 -14.86 21.56
N ARG A 33 16.97 -14.27 21.44
CA ARG A 33 17.72 -13.74 22.58
C ARG A 33 17.86 -12.22 22.55
N GLY A 34 17.43 -11.56 21.48
CA GLY A 34 17.60 -10.14 21.25
C GLY A 34 19.05 -9.76 20.95
N ARG A 35 19.41 -8.54 21.33
CA ARG A 35 20.71 -7.91 21.08
C ARG A 35 21.87 -8.71 21.70
N LEU A 36 22.87 -9.08 20.90
CA LEU A 36 24.02 -9.88 21.35
C LEU A 36 25.35 -9.43 20.70
N PRO A 37 26.48 -9.48 21.44
CA PRO A 37 27.81 -9.30 20.85
C PRO A 37 28.32 -10.58 20.18
N ILE A 38 29.33 -10.44 19.32
CA ILE A 38 29.90 -11.56 18.53
C ILE A 38 30.40 -12.74 19.39
N HIS A 39 30.91 -12.47 20.60
CA HIS A 39 31.40 -13.51 21.49
C HIS A 39 30.26 -14.40 22.02
N SER A 40 29.17 -13.78 22.51
CA SER A 40 27.98 -14.47 22.98
C SER A 40 27.25 -15.20 21.85
N LEU A 41 27.24 -14.62 20.65
CA LEU A 41 26.75 -15.30 19.45
C LEU A 41 27.51 -16.60 19.18
N GLY A 42 28.84 -16.61 19.32
CA GLY A 42 29.66 -17.84 19.20
C GLY A 42 29.29 -18.91 20.21
N GLN A 43 29.05 -18.53 21.47
CA GLN A 43 28.66 -19.48 22.50
C GLN A 43 27.28 -20.11 22.23
N HIS A 44 26.31 -19.31 21.79
CA HIS A 44 24.94 -19.77 21.55
C HIS A 44 24.77 -20.51 20.23
N THR A 45 25.45 -20.07 19.17
CA THR A 45 25.38 -20.71 17.85
C THR A 45 26.30 -21.92 17.74
N ARG A 46 27.35 -22.03 18.57
CA ARG A 46 28.44 -23.02 18.42
C ARG A 46 29.16 -22.95 17.07
N LEU A 47 29.12 -21.79 16.41
CA LEU A 47 29.83 -21.53 15.15
C LEU A 47 31.22 -20.95 15.42
N THR A 48 32.13 -21.17 14.47
CA THR A 48 33.47 -20.56 14.54
C THR A 48 33.39 -19.05 14.30
N ARG A 49 34.36 -18.28 14.83
CA ARG A 49 34.42 -16.82 14.57
C ARG A 49 34.45 -16.48 13.08
N ARG A 50 35.10 -17.33 12.26
CA ARG A 50 35.13 -17.16 10.80
C ARG A 50 33.73 -17.28 10.22
N GLN A 51 33.01 -18.36 10.53
CA GLN A 51 31.63 -18.58 10.06
C GLN A 51 30.69 -17.46 10.51
N LEU A 52 30.80 -17.01 11.76
CA LEU A 52 30.01 -15.88 12.27
C LEU A 52 30.25 -14.60 11.48
N ARG A 53 31.51 -14.25 11.20
CA ARG A 53 31.82 -13.05 10.41
C ARG A 53 31.26 -13.15 8.99
N HIS A 54 31.38 -14.31 8.33
CA HIS A 54 30.83 -14.48 6.98
C HIS A 54 29.30 -14.36 7.00
N GLY A 55 28.63 -15.03 7.94
CA GLY A 55 27.17 -14.96 8.06
C GLY A 55 26.67 -13.56 8.42
N LEU A 56 27.34 -12.86 9.35
CA LEU A 56 26.99 -11.50 9.73
C LEU A 56 27.18 -10.51 8.57
N VAL A 57 28.25 -10.65 7.78
CA VAL A 57 28.45 -9.80 6.58
C VAL A 57 27.29 -9.96 5.60
N VAL A 58 26.86 -11.19 5.33
CA VAL A 58 25.69 -11.44 4.44
C VAL A 58 24.42 -10.85 5.04
N LEU A 59 24.18 -11.03 6.34
CA LEU A 59 22.98 -10.49 6.99
C LEU A 59 22.95 -8.96 7.01
N ILE A 60 24.09 -8.29 7.21
CA ILE A 60 24.20 -6.82 7.13
C ILE A 60 24.03 -6.35 5.69
N GLN A 61 24.62 -7.06 4.72
CA GLN A 61 24.48 -6.77 3.29
C GLN A 61 23.00 -6.71 2.86
N GLN A 62 22.18 -7.60 3.41
CA GLN A 62 20.76 -7.74 3.10
C GLN A 62 19.85 -6.96 4.07
N ASN A 63 20.41 -6.09 4.91
CA ASN A 63 19.71 -5.33 5.94
C ASN A 63 18.86 -6.18 6.92
N LEU A 64 19.22 -7.46 7.11
CA LEU A 64 18.56 -8.37 8.04
C LEU A 64 19.06 -8.21 9.47
N VAL A 65 20.21 -7.56 9.69
CA VAL A 65 20.78 -7.37 11.03
C VAL A 65 21.17 -5.92 11.22
N TYR A 66 20.70 -5.34 12.32
CA TYR A 66 21.16 -4.07 12.84
C TYR A 66 22.45 -4.26 13.63
N TYR A 67 23.31 -3.25 13.63
CA TYR A 67 24.49 -3.22 14.48
C TYR A 67 24.62 -1.87 15.20
N PHE A 68 25.17 -1.91 16.41
CA PHE A 68 25.47 -0.73 17.19
C PHE A 68 26.81 -0.90 17.90
N GLU A 69 27.68 0.10 17.78
CA GLU A 69 29.00 0.10 18.40
C GLU A 69 28.97 0.90 19.70
N GLU A 70 29.19 0.22 20.83
CA GLU A 70 29.30 0.84 22.14
C GLU A 70 30.72 0.65 22.68
N GLY A 71 31.55 1.69 22.52
CA GLY A 71 32.98 1.61 22.84
C GLY A 71 33.70 0.63 21.91
N GLU A 72 34.26 -0.44 22.47
CA GLU A 72 34.96 -1.49 21.71
C GLU A 72 34.08 -2.70 21.35
N THR A 73 32.81 -2.71 21.78
CA THR A 73 31.91 -3.85 21.59
C THR A 73 30.81 -3.51 20.59
N THR A 74 30.76 -4.26 19.49
CA THR A 74 29.65 -4.24 18.54
C THR A 74 28.57 -5.22 18.97
N TYR A 75 27.35 -4.71 19.07
CA TYR A 75 26.14 -5.49 19.32
C TYR A 75 25.36 -5.65 18.03
N TYR A 76 24.76 -6.84 17.86
CA TYR A 76 23.94 -7.18 16.70
C TYR A 76 22.51 -7.47 17.14
N GLU A 77 21.54 -7.04 16.34
CA GLU A 77 20.11 -7.25 16.56
C GLU A 77 19.44 -7.66 15.24
N ALA A 78 18.40 -8.50 15.30
CA ALA A 78 17.69 -8.97 14.11
C ALA A 78 16.64 -7.96 13.64
N ASN A 79 16.69 -7.61 12.35
CA ASN A 79 15.66 -6.82 11.68
C ASN A 79 14.54 -7.72 11.14
N GLN A 80 13.37 -7.66 11.78
CA GLN A 80 12.22 -8.48 11.43
C GLN A 80 11.49 -7.97 10.18
N ASP A 81 11.44 -6.65 9.99
CA ASP A 81 10.68 -6.02 8.91
C ASP A 81 11.32 -6.33 7.56
N SER A 82 12.65 -6.27 7.48
CA SER A 82 13.39 -6.71 6.28
C SER A 82 13.28 -8.22 6.05
N ALA A 83 13.23 -9.04 7.10
CA ALA A 83 13.05 -10.48 6.96
C ALA A 83 11.65 -10.83 6.42
N TYR A 84 10.60 -10.14 6.88
CA TYR A 84 9.26 -10.32 6.31
C TYR A 84 9.17 -9.78 4.88
N GLY A 85 9.88 -8.69 4.56
CA GLY A 85 9.98 -8.11 3.22
C GLY A 85 10.40 -9.12 2.13
N LEU A 86 11.11 -10.19 2.49
CA LEU A 86 11.46 -11.29 1.58
C LEU A 86 10.21 -11.97 0.96
N VAL A 87 9.13 -12.11 1.73
CA VAL A 87 7.85 -12.67 1.24
C VAL A 87 7.24 -11.79 0.15
N ARG A 88 7.42 -10.47 0.25
CA ARG A 88 6.78 -9.48 -0.60
C ARG A 88 7.51 -9.21 -1.90
N SER A 89 8.75 -9.68 -2.03
CA SER A 89 9.58 -9.49 -3.21
C SER A 89 8.81 -9.74 -4.52
N GLY A 90 8.06 -10.84 -4.62
CA GLY A 90 7.24 -11.15 -5.80
C GLY A 90 6.16 -10.10 -6.12
N LYS A 91 5.35 -9.70 -5.14
CA LYS A 91 4.30 -8.68 -5.35
C LYS A 91 4.88 -7.31 -5.65
N ILE A 92 5.99 -6.95 -5.01
CA ILE A 92 6.69 -5.68 -5.27
C ILE A 92 7.17 -5.64 -6.72
N LEU A 93 7.76 -6.73 -7.21
CA LEU A 93 8.21 -6.86 -8.59
C LEU A 93 7.05 -6.74 -9.59
N GLU A 94 5.89 -7.34 -9.29
CA GLU A 94 4.68 -7.23 -10.13
C GLU A 94 4.13 -5.79 -10.18
N VAL A 95 4.10 -5.09 -9.04
CA VAL A 95 3.70 -3.68 -8.98
C VAL A 95 4.66 -2.80 -9.78
N LEU A 96 5.96 -3.07 -9.72
CA LEU A 96 6.95 -2.31 -10.48
C LEU A 96 6.88 -2.62 -11.98
N GLU A 97 6.69 -3.88 -12.36
CA GLU A 97 6.53 -4.27 -13.76
C GLU A 97 5.29 -3.62 -14.39
N SER A 98 4.17 -3.61 -13.68
CA SER A 98 2.93 -2.99 -14.17
C SER A 98 3.02 -1.46 -14.29
N ARG A 99 3.79 -0.78 -13.43
CA ARG A 99 3.89 0.69 -13.40
C ARG A 99 5.03 1.25 -14.26
N TYR A 100 6.20 0.60 -14.27
CA TYR A 100 7.44 1.10 -14.87
C TYR A 100 8.03 0.14 -15.93
N GLY A 101 7.43 -1.04 -16.12
CA GLY A 101 7.84 -2.02 -17.14
C GLY A 101 8.90 -3.02 -16.67
N ALA A 102 9.25 -3.95 -17.57
CA ALA A 102 10.16 -5.07 -17.27
C ALA A 102 11.57 -4.63 -16.84
N LEU A 103 12.07 -3.50 -17.36
CA LEU A 103 13.38 -2.97 -16.96
C LEU A 103 13.44 -2.63 -15.46
N ALA A 104 12.39 -2.00 -14.93
CA ALA A 104 12.32 -1.66 -13.51
C ALA A 104 12.27 -2.92 -12.63
N ARG A 105 11.49 -3.93 -13.05
CA ARG A 105 11.43 -5.23 -12.39
C ARG A 105 12.81 -5.88 -12.31
N ASP A 106 13.53 -5.95 -13.43
CA ASP A 106 14.82 -6.62 -13.48
C ASP A 106 15.89 -5.88 -12.64
N LEU A 107 15.85 -4.54 -12.62
CA LEU A 107 16.75 -3.74 -11.76
C LEU A 107 16.47 -3.98 -10.28
N VAL A 108 15.21 -3.95 -9.85
CA VAL A 108 14.84 -4.18 -8.45
C VAL A 108 15.04 -5.64 -8.04
N LEU A 109 14.88 -6.59 -8.95
CA LEU A 109 15.24 -7.99 -8.71
C LEU A 109 16.74 -8.11 -8.39
N ASN A 110 17.60 -7.46 -9.17
CA ASN A 110 19.04 -7.43 -8.88
C ASN A 110 19.34 -6.76 -7.54
N LEU A 111 18.60 -5.69 -7.17
CA LEU A 111 18.71 -5.09 -5.84
C LEU A 111 18.32 -6.07 -4.72
N PHE A 112 17.24 -6.84 -4.87
CA PHE A 112 16.88 -7.86 -3.87
C PHE A 112 17.95 -8.96 -3.72
N LEU A 113 18.63 -9.33 -4.82
CA LEU A 113 19.70 -10.32 -4.78
C LEU A 113 20.97 -9.77 -4.11
N LEU A 114 21.34 -8.53 -4.42
CA LEU A 114 22.58 -7.89 -3.94
C LEU A 114 22.42 -7.22 -2.57
N GLY A 115 21.20 -6.91 -2.14
CA GLY A 115 20.90 -6.12 -0.95
C GLY A 115 21.06 -4.63 -1.25
N HIS A 116 22.23 -4.09 -0.94
CA HIS A 116 22.61 -2.73 -1.34
C HIS A 116 23.80 -2.73 -2.28
N THR A 117 23.75 -1.92 -3.33
CA THR A 117 24.80 -1.89 -4.36
C THR A 117 25.03 -0.47 -4.86
N ARG A 118 26.21 -0.25 -5.44
CA ARG A 118 26.50 1.02 -6.13
C ARG A 118 25.78 1.08 -7.46
N VAL A 119 25.36 2.28 -7.84
CA VAL A 119 24.72 2.52 -9.15
C VAL A 119 25.63 2.06 -10.31
N CYS A 120 26.95 2.27 -10.22
CA CYS A 120 27.88 1.79 -11.24
C CYS A 120 27.87 0.26 -11.39
N ASP A 121 27.92 -0.46 -10.28
CA ASP A 121 27.98 -1.93 -10.27
C ASP A 121 26.67 -2.51 -10.82
N LEU A 122 25.53 -1.89 -10.48
CA LEU A 122 24.22 -2.27 -11.00
C LEU A 122 24.12 -2.04 -12.52
N ALA A 123 24.59 -0.89 -13.00
CA ALA A 123 24.61 -0.57 -14.43
C ALA A 123 25.53 -1.52 -15.21
N ASP A 124 26.70 -1.87 -14.66
CA ASP A 124 27.65 -2.78 -15.28
C ASP A 124 27.14 -4.24 -15.27
N ALA A 125 26.50 -4.68 -14.18
CA ALA A 125 25.83 -5.98 -14.12
C ALA A 125 24.75 -6.10 -15.21
N TYR A 126 23.96 -5.05 -15.43
CA TYR A 126 22.93 -5.05 -16.47
C TYR A 126 23.51 -5.09 -17.89
N ARG A 127 24.59 -4.33 -18.14
CA ARG A 127 25.30 -4.35 -19.44
C ARG A 127 25.83 -5.75 -19.76
N SER A 128 26.53 -6.37 -18.81
CA SER A 128 27.12 -7.70 -19.00
C SER A 128 26.05 -8.80 -19.23
N SER A 129 24.91 -8.72 -18.55
CA SER A 129 23.77 -9.62 -18.77
C SER A 129 23.23 -9.50 -20.20
N THR A 130 23.12 -8.27 -20.70
CA THR A 130 22.65 -7.98 -22.07
C THR A 130 23.63 -8.49 -23.14
N GLU A 131 24.94 -8.31 -22.93
CA GLU A 131 25.98 -8.79 -23.85
C GLU A 131 26.05 -10.33 -23.92
N SER A 132 25.85 -11.02 -22.80
CA SER A 132 25.81 -12.48 -22.78
C SER A 132 24.63 -13.08 -23.55
N ARG A 133 23.48 -12.38 -23.61
CA ARG A 133 22.32 -12.77 -24.44
C ARG A 133 22.57 -12.59 -25.93
N ILE A 134 23.42 -11.64 -26.33
CA ILE A 134 23.72 -11.34 -27.74
C ILE A 134 24.77 -12.28 -28.33
N ASN A 135 25.70 -12.80 -27.51
CA ASN A 135 26.76 -13.71 -27.96
C ASN A 135 26.37 -15.21 -27.93
N GLY A 136 25.09 -15.53 -27.67
CA GLY A 136 24.53 -16.86 -27.87
C GLY A 136 24.37 -17.16 -29.36
N ASN A 137 25.29 -17.95 -29.90
CA ASN A 137 25.43 -18.27 -31.32
C ASN A 137 24.13 -18.82 -31.95
N SER A 138 23.66 -18.14 -32.99
CA SER A 138 22.52 -18.49 -33.84
C SER A 138 22.69 -19.84 -34.52
N ASN A 139 21.86 -20.82 -34.16
CA ASN A 139 21.44 -21.87 -35.09
C ASN A 139 20.12 -22.50 -34.64
N GLU A 140 19.05 -21.71 -34.63
CA GLU A 140 17.68 -22.21 -34.46
C GLU A 140 16.94 -22.09 -35.80
N VAL A 141 16.68 -23.23 -36.41
CA VAL A 141 15.77 -23.36 -37.54
C VAL A 141 14.37 -23.22 -36.97
N VAL A 142 13.82 -22.01 -37.04
CA VAL A 142 12.46 -21.71 -36.61
C VAL A 142 11.46 -22.41 -37.54
N ALA A 143 10.83 -23.46 -37.02
CA ALA A 143 9.60 -24.00 -37.58
C ALA A 143 8.49 -23.87 -36.53
N ALA A 144 7.81 -22.72 -36.52
CA ALA A 144 6.53 -22.56 -35.86
C ALA A 144 5.63 -21.62 -36.66
N SER A 145 4.54 -22.16 -37.20
CA SER A 145 3.40 -21.37 -37.65
C SER A 145 2.64 -20.86 -36.43
N SER A 146 2.53 -19.55 -36.25
CA SER A 146 1.29 -18.87 -35.82
C SER A 146 1.51 -17.36 -35.80
N THR A 147 0.82 -16.70 -36.74
CA THR A 147 0.27 -15.33 -36.66
C THR A 147 0.83 -14.37 -35.59
N GLY A 148 1.80 -13.56 -36.02
CA GLY A 148 1.87 -12.10 -35.82
C GLY A 148 1.66 -11.53 -34.41
N ARG A 149 2.73 -11.51 -33.62
CA ARG A 149 3.09 -10.41 -32.71
C ARG A 149 4.62 -10.34 -32.68
N GLU A 150 5.18 -9.23 -33.15
CA GLU A 150 6.59 -8.91 -33.03
C GLU A 150 6.89 -8.70 -31.54
N ASP A 151 7.72 -9.58 -30.96
CA ASP A 151 8.20 -9.46 -29.58
C ASP A 151 9.55 -8.74 -29.63
N ASP A 152 9.54 -7.44 -29.30
CA ASP A 152 10.72 -6.57 -29.31
C ASP A 152 11.72 -7.01 -28.23
N THR A 153 12.79 -7.70 -28.64
CA THR A 153 13.98 -7.94 -27.81
C THR A 153 14.77 -6.65 -27.66
N HIS A 154 14.29 -5.73 -26.81
CA HIS A 154 14.92 -4.44 -26.57
C HIS A 154 16.29 -4.59 -25.87
N VAL A 155 17.37 -4.32 -26.61
CA VAL A 155 18.67 -3.95 -26.05
C VAL A 155 18.53 -2.56 -25.41
N PHE A 156 18.54 -2.48 -24.07
CA PHE A 156 18.44 -1.20 -23.37
C PHE A 156 19.82 -0.54 -23.24
N SER A 157 19.93 0.74 -23.64
CA SER A 157 21.16 1.52 -23.51
C SER A 157 21.45 1.85 -22.03
N ALA A 158 22.72 2.11 -21.72
CA ALA A 158 23.14 2.53 -20.38
C ALA A 158 22.37 3.76 -19.85
N GLY A 159 22.04 4.73 -20.72
CA GLY A 159 21.25 5.90 -20.35
C GLY A 159 19.81 5.57 -19.92
N LYS A 160 19.25 4.46 -20.43
CA LYS A 160 17.93 3.99 -20.03
C LYS A 160 17.90 3.39 -18.63
N VAL A 161 19.00 2.77 -18.20
CA VAL A 161 19.15 2.26 -16.83
C VAL A 161 19.25 3.43 -15.84
N ASP A 162 20.07 4.43 -16.16
CA ASP A 162 20.26 5.61 -15.30
C ASP A 162 18.95 6.41 -15.15
N SER A 163 18.20 6.61 -16.25
CA SER A 163 16.89 7.27 -16.20
C SER A 163 15.85 6.46 -15.43
N MET A 164 15.79 5.13 -15.61
CA MET A 164 14.87 4.28 -14.85
C MET A 164 15.19 4.29 -13.35
N LEU A 165 16.47 4.25 -12.97
CA LEU A 165 16.87 4.37 -11.56
C LEU A 165 16.52 5.75 -10.99
N TYR A 166 16.63 6.81 -11.80
CA TYR A 166 16.21 8.14 -11.41
C TYR A 166 14.70 8.17 -11.12
N ASP A 167 13.87 7.60 -12.01
CA ASP A 167 12.42 7.52 -11.82
C ASP A 167 12.04 6.71 -10.56
N LEU A 168 12.75 5.60 -10.30
CA LEU A 168 12.53 4.77 -9.11
C LEU A 168 12.96 5.46 -7.80
N LEU A 169 14.03 6.25 -7.84
CA LEU A 169 14.49 7.08 -6.72
C LEU A 169 13.53 8.27 -6.47
N GLU A 170 13.01 8.87 -7.53
CA GLU A 170 12.03 9.96 -7.44
C GLU A 170 10.69 9.47 -6.90
N ALA A 171 10.23 8.30 -7.33
CA ALA A 171 9.05 7.66 -6.78
C ALA A 171 9.26 7.07 -5.36
N GLY A 172 10.51 6.93 -4.91
CA GLY A 172 10.88 6.44 -3.59
C GLY A 172 10.81 4.92 -3.41
N PHE A 173 10.67 4.14 -4.49
CA PHE A 173 10.76 2.67 -4.42
C PHE A 173 12.19 2.19 -4.16
N VAL A 174 13.16 2.99 -4.59
CA VAL A 174 14.58 2.84 -4.30
C VAL A 174 15.01 4.04 -3.48
N GLU A 175 15.91 3.84 -2.53
CA GLU A 175 16.45 4.90 -1.68
C GLU A 175 17.97 4.79 -1.52
N PRO A 176 18.68 5.91 -1.31
CA PRO A 176 20.09 5.90 -0.93
C PRO A 176 20.30 5.27 0.44
N VAL A 177 21.38 4.53 0.58
CA VAL A 177 21.78 3.92 1.86
C VAL A 177 22.42 4.98 2.76
N VAL A 178 21.88 5.12 3.97
CA VAL A 178 22.43 5.98 5.04
C VAL A 178 22.86 5.11 6.22
N GLU A 179 23.91 5.51 6.94
CA GLU A 179 24.46 4.74 8.07
C GLU A 179 23.41 4.48 9.18
N ALA A 180 22.52 5.45 9.42
CA ALA A 180 21.44 5.33 10.39
C ALA A 180 20.48 4.14 10.11
N MET A 181 20.36 3.70 8.85
CA MET A 181 19.48 2.59 8.46
C MET A 181 19.95 1.22 8.99
N PHE A 182 21.21 1.10 9.40
CA PHE A 182 21.74 -0.13 9.99
C PHE A 182 21.64 -0.16 11.52
N ARG A 183 21.08 0.89 12.13
CA ARG A 183 20.86 0.97 13.57
C ARG A 183 19.41 0.64 13.89
N SER A 184 19.20 -0.01 15.02
CA SER A 184 17.85 -0.28 15.52
C SER A 184 17.13 1.05 15.82
N PRO A 185 15.81 1.16 15.63
CA PRO A 185 15.05 2.37 15.98
C PRO A 185 15.25 2.79 17.44
N ASP A 186 15.29 1.81 18.35
CA ASP A 186 15.53 2.04 19.78
C ASP A 186 16.94 2.60 20.03
N ASP A 187 17.96 2.05 19.36
CA ASP A 187 19.34 2.53 19.49
C ASP A 187 19.51 3.93 18.92
N THR A 188 18.82 4.22 17.81
CA THR A 188 18.83 5.56 17.18
C THR A 188 18.18 6.58 18.11
N TYR A 189 17.02 6.26 18.69
CA TYR A 189 16.37 7.11 19.68
C TYR A 189 17.27 7.37 20.89
N ASN A 190 17.85 6.31 21.46
CA ASN A 190 18.71 6.40 22.65
C ASN A 190 19.98 7.22 22.38
N ASP A 191 20.58 7.09 21.20
CA ASP A 191 21.79 7.86 20.81
C ASP A 191 21.47 9.34 20.62
N VAL A 192 20.34 9.66 19.98
CA VAL A 192 19.84 11.03 19.82
C VAL A 192 19.51 11.65 21.18
N GLU A 193 18.81 10.92 22.06
CA GLU A 193 18.48 11.37 23.40
C GLU A 193 19.73 11.66 24.23
N LYS A 194 20.73 10.76 24.22
CA LYS A 194 22.02 10.95 24.91
C LYS A 194 22.78 12.15 24.37
N THR A 195 22.78 12.36 23.06
CA THR A 195 23.46 13.49 22.42
C THR A 195 22.82 14.81 22.84
N ILE A 196 21.49 14.92 22.78
CA ILE A 196 20.76 16.13 23.19
C ILE A 196 20.93 16.41 24.69
N LEU A 197 20.89 15.38 25.54
CA LEU A 197 21.13 15.52 26.98
C LEU A 197 22.53 16.07 27.29
N ARG A 198 23.54 15.60 26.57
CA ARG A 198 24.93 16.05 26.75
C ARG A 198 25.13 17.48 26.28
N ASP A 199 24.56 17.82 25.11
CA ASP A 199 24.87 19.07 24.42
C ASP A 199 24.00 20.24 24.92
N GLU A 200 22.72 20.00 25.24
CA GLU A 200 21.75 21.06 25.58
C GLU A 200 21.32 21.05 27.07
N PHE A 201 21.25 19.89 27.74
CA PHE A 201 20.67 19.76 29.09
C PHE A 201 21.69 19.30 30.14
N THR A 202 22.60 20.20 30.52
CA THR A 202 23.56 19.95 31.62
C THR A 202 22.83 19.68 32.95
N GLY A 203 22.84 18.44 33.41
CA GLY A 203 22.17 17.99 34.64
C GLY A 203 20.70 17.55 34.47
N GLY A 204 20.24 17.34 33.24
CA GLY A 204 18.92 16.80 32.91
C GLY A 204 17.79 17.84 32.87
N PRO A 205 16.63 17.50 32.25
CA PRO A 205 15.52 18.44 32.07
C PRO A 205 14.82 18.75 33.40
N LYS A 206 14.78 20.04 33.76
CA LYS A 206 14.10 20.57 34.94
C LYS A 206 12.70 21.08 34.57
N GLY A 207 11.66 20.41 35.08
CA GLY A 207 10.27 20.81 34.90
C GLY A 207 9.61 20.27 33.62
N THR A 208 8.31 20.49 33.48
CA THR A 208 7.48 19.98 32.37
C THR A 208 7.85 20.60 31.03
N LYS A 209 8.04 21.92 30.99
CA LYS A 209 8.39 22.67 29.77
C LYS A 209 9.71 22.22 29.14
N GLN A 210 10.75 21.96 29.95
CA GLN A 210 12.04 21.49 29.43
C GLN A 210 11.96 20.04 28.92
N LYS A 211 11.13 19.19 29.55
CA LYS A 211 10.89 17.82 29.05
C LYS A 211 10.17 17.83 27.70
N GLU A 212 9.22 18.74 27.51
CA GLU A 212 8.52 18.91 26.24
C GLU A 212 9.44 19.46 25.14
N GLN A 213 10.26 20.47 25.46
CA GLN A 213 11.29 20.97 24.55
C GLN A 213 12.28 19.87 24.13
N MET A 214 12.72 19.05 25.08
CA MET A 214 13.60 17.91 24.80
C MET A 214 12.93 16.90 23.87
N LYS A 215 11.66 16.57 24.09
CA LYS A 215 10.90 15.67 23.21
C LYS A 215 10.79 16.21 21.79
N ASN A 216 10.47 17.50 21.63
CA ASN A 216 10.39 18.12 20.31
C ASN A 216 11.76 18.12 19.62
N ARG A 217 12.84 18.37 20.37
CA ARG A 217 14.20 18.34 19.82
C ARG A 217 14.64 16.94 19.38
N ILE A 218 14.29 15.92 20.16
CA ILE A 218 14.51 14.51 19.78
C ILE A 218 13.74 14.21 18.49
N ARG A 219 12.47 14.62 18.42
CA ARG A 219 11.62 14.45 17.23
C ARG A 219 12.26 15.11 15.99
N ASP A 220 12.60 16.40 16.06
CA ASP A 220 13.24 17.14 14.97
C ASP A 220 14.50 16.44 14.47
N LYS A 221 15.32 15.94 15.41
CA LYS A 221 16.58 15.28 15.08
C LYS A 221 16.36 13.91 14.44
N LEU A 222 15.39 13.14 14.92
CA LEU A 222 15.00 11.87 14.32
C LEU A 222 14.39 12.05 12.93
N GLU A 223 13.57 13.08 12.73
CA GLU A 223 13.03 13.43 11.42
C GLU A 223 14.14 13.82 10.44
N SER A 224 15.09 14.65 10.89
CA SER A 224 16.27 15.02 10.11
C SER A 224 17.07 13.79 9.67
N LEU A 225 17.35 12.85 10.56
CA LEU A 225 18.06 11.59 10.24
C LEU A 225 17.30 10.73 9.23
N ARG A 226 15.96 10.71 9.27
CA ARG A 226 15.14 10.01 8.27
C ARG A 226 15.15 10.69 6.91
N SER A 227 15.18 12.02 6.90
CA SER A 227 15.18 12.81 5.66
C SER A 227 16.54 12.89 4.97
N GLU A 228 17.64 12.52 5.65
CA GLU A 228 19.02 12.62 5.16
C GLU A 228 19.22 11.94 3.79
N GLY A 229 18.55 10.81 3.54
CA GLY A 229 18.63 10.07 2.27
C GLY A 229 17.79 10.66 1.12
N ARG A 230 16.96 11.68 1.36
CA ARG A 230 16.10 12.24 0.29
C ARG A 230 16.81 13.28 -0.59
N ASP A 231 17.93 13.82 -0.14
CA ASP A 231 18.71 14.84 -0.85
C ASP A 231 19.76 14.25 -1.82
N TRP A 232 19.41 13.20 -2.55
CA TRP A 232 20.30 12.56 -3.54
C TRP A 232 20.39 13.31 -4.86
N LYS A 233 19.42 14.21 -5.13
CA LYS A 233 19.43 15.06 -6.33
C LYS A 233 20.62 16.01 -6.20
N ARG A 234 21.52 16.04 -7.20
CA ARG A 234 22.67 16.94 -7.23
C ARG A 234 22.24 18.35 -6.82
N GLN A 235 22.70 18.82 -5.66
CA GLN A 235 22.73 20.25 -5.40
C GLN A 235 23.57 20.85 -6.52
N GLY A 236 22.92 21.57 -7.42
CA GLY A 236 23.55 22.08 -8.63
C GLY A 236 24.85 22.77 -8.26
N THR A 237 25.97 22.14 -8.59
CA THR A 237 27.25 22.81 -8.62
C THR A 237 27.05 23.85 -9.71
N LYS A 238 26.70 25.07 -9.32
CA LYS A 238 26.85 26.25 -10.17
C LYS A 238 28.24 26.08 -10.73
N ARG A 239 28.34 25.80 -12.04
CA ARG A 239 29.64 25.67 -12.71
C ARG A 239 30.45 26.85 -12.21
N ALA A 240 31.52 26.57 -11.46
CA ALA A 240 32.51 27.57 -11.17
C ALA A 240 33.00 28.00 -12.55
N TRP A 241 32.50 29.16 -13.00
CA TRP A 241 33.00 29.83 -14.17
C TRP A 241 34.44 30.18 -13.83
N ASN A 242 35.37 29.26 -14.16
CA ASN A 242 36.78 29.57 -14.17
C ASN A 242 36.97 30.62 -15.25
N GLY A 243 36.94 31.87 -14.81
CA GLY A 243 37.15 33.04 -15.64
C GLY A 243 38.56 33.01 -16.21
N VAL A 244 38.66 32.56 -17.46
CA VAL A 244 39.64 33.10 -18.38
C VAL A 244 38.84 33.95 -19.37
N THR A 245 38.96 35.26 -19.16
CA THR A 245 38.72 36.36 -20.09
C THR A 245 38.33 35.94 -21.52
N GLY A 246 37.07 36.21 -21.87
CA GLY A 246 36.56 36.17 -23.24
C GLY A 246 35.30 37.03 -23.30
N THR A 247 35.49 38.26 -23.76
CA THR A 247 34.52 39.34 -23.87
C THR A 247 33.33 39.02 -24.79
N ASN A 248 32.15 39.52 -24.40
CA ASN A 248 30.96 39.83 -25.22
C ASN A 248 30.25 38.70 -25.99
N GLY A 249 28.92 38.62 -25.83
CA GLY A 249 28.06 38.10 -26.89
C GLY A 249 26.66 37.68 -26.47
N ASP A 250 25.73 38.62 -26.56
CA ASP A 250 24.27 38.48 -26.68
C ASP A 250 23.68 37.10 -26.98
N ALA A 251 22.65 36.75 -26.20
CA ALA A 251 21.67 35.72 -26.53
C ALA A 251 20.90 36.06 -27.82
N LYS A 252 21.43 35.64 -28.97
CA LYS A 252 20.70 35.69 -30.25
C LYS A 252 19.87 34.42 -30.43
N ARG A 253 18.54 34.61 -30.44
CA ARG A 253 17.52 33.73 -31.02
C ARG A 253 18.06 32.94 -32.22
N ARG A 254 18.05 31.61 -32.14
CA ARG A 254 18.27 30.74 -33.30
C ARG A 254 17.10 30.90 -34.28
N LYS A 255 17.40 31.36 -35.49
CA LYS A 255 16.52 31.29 -36.66
C LYS A 255 16.34 29.82 -37.05
N LEU A 256 15.09 29.39 -37.24
CA LEU A 256 14.78 28.21 -38.02
C LEU A 256 14.98 28.54 -39.49
N ALA A 257 15.74 27.71 -40.21
CA ALA A 257 15.82 27.73 -41.66
C ALA A 257 15.39 26.35 -42.17
N ASN A 258 14.36 26.34 -43.02
CA ASN A 258 13.98 25.20 -43.84
C ASN A 258 15.12 24.81 -44.77
N GLY A 259 15.34 23.51 -44.96
CA GLY A 259 16.23 22.98 -46.00
C GLY A 259 16.80 21.61 -45.67
N ASP A 260 15.99 20.60 -45.99
CA ASP A 260 16.26 19.22 -46.40
C ASP A 260 17.68 18.60 -46.28
N LEU A 261 17.70 17.31 -45.93
CA LEU A 261 18.82 16.34 -45.91
C LEU A 261 19.88 16.50 -44.81
N ALA A 262 19.58 15.99 -43.62
CA ALA A 262 20.58 15.46 -42.69
C ALA A 262 20.11 14.12 -42.11
N VAL A 263 20.91 13.11 -42.39
CA VAL A 263 20.83 11.70 -41.99
C VAL A 263 21.03 11.56 -40.48
N ASN A 264 20.28 10.66 -39.83
CA ASN A 264 20.46 10.10 -38.48
C ASN A 264 21.17 11.01 -37.46
N GLY A 265 20.41 11.91 -36.83
CA GLY A 265 20.81 12.50 -35.56
C GLY A 265 20.43 11.56 -34.41
N ASN A 266 21.42 10.93 -33.78
CA ASN A 266 21.27 10.29 -32.48
C ASN A 266 20.67 11.29 -31.47
N HIS A 267 19.61 10.88 -30.78
CA HIS A 267 18.97 11.61 -29.69
C HIS A 267 19.81 11.63 -28.38
N ASP A 268 21.15 11.69 -28.46
CA ASP A 268 22.05 11.58 -27.29
C ASP A 268 22.27 12.91 -26.53
N HIS A 269 21.54 13.98 -26.86
CA HIS A 269 21.78 15.31 -26.29
C HIS A 269 20.84 15.71 -25.14
N GLU A 270 19.87 14.86 -24.76
CA GLU A 270 19.01 15.09 -23.59
C GLU A 270 19.48 14.31 -22.33
N ASP A 271 20.37 13.33 -22.49
CA ASP A 271 20.76 12.38 -21.43
C ASP A 271 21.83 12.87 -20.44
N GLU A 272 22.45 14.04 -20.65
CA GLU A 272 23.49 14.53 -19.73
C GLU A 272 22.93 15.11 -18.42
N VAL A 273 21.65 15.43 -18.35
CA VAL A 273 21.02 16.12 -17.19
C VAL A 273 20.57 15.16 -16.08
N LEU A 274 20.33 13.88 -16.40
CA LEU A 274 19.78 12.89 -15.45
C LEU A 274 20.81 11.86 -14.95
N ARG A 275 22.11 12.07 -15.19
CA ARG A 275 23.14 11.12 -14.73
C ARG A 275 23.27 11.12 -13.22
N LEU A 276 22.90 10.00 -12.62
CA LEU A 276 23.10 9.70 -11.20
C LEU A 276 24.59 9.63 -10.84
N GLU A 277 24.89 9.88 -9.56
CA GLU A 277 26.24 9.69 -9.04
C GLU A 277 26.58 8.19 -9.04
N ARG A 278 27.70 7.84 -9.67
CA ARG A 278 28.08 6.43 -9.89
C ARG A 278 28.39 5.68 -8.60
N ASP A 279 28.91 6.39 -7.61
CA ASP A 279 29.29 5.85 -6.31
C ASP A 279 28.12 5.82 -5.31
N LEU A 280 26.94 6.32 -5.70
CA LEU A 280 25.74 6.28 -4.87
C LEU A 280 25.37 4.82 -4.58
N VAL A 281 25.24 4.48 -3.29
CA VAL A 281 24.78 3.16 -2.84
C VAL A 281 23.28 3.22 -2.65
N VAL A 282 22.56 2.31 -3.30
CA VAL A 282 21.09 2.26 -3.30
C VAL A 282 20.56 0.92 -2.79
N ARG A 283 19.35 0.95 -2.23
CA ARG A 283 18.59 -0.21 -1.74
C ARG A 283 17.10 -0.07 -2.04
N VAL A 284 16.35 -1.15 -1.88
CA VAL A 284 14.88 -1.11 -1.97
C VAL A 284 14.28 -0.51 -0.69
N ASN A 285 13.34 0.41 -0.86
CA ASN A 285 12.54 0.95 0.25
C ASN A 285 11.29 0.09 0.46
N TYR A 286 11.30 -0.74 1.51
CA TYR A 286 10.17 -1.62 1.84
C TYR A 286 8.95 -0.87 2.36
N GLU A 287 9.12 0.27 3.04
CA GLU A 287 8.01 1.06 3.57
C GLU A 287 7.17 1.64 2.43
N LYS A 288 7.84 2.22 1.42
CA LYS A 288 7.18 2.78 0.24
C LYS A 288 6.49 1.69 -0.57
N CYS A 289 7.17 0.55 -0.77
CA CYS A 289 6.57 -0.63 -1.39
C CYS A 289 5.27 -1.05 -0.65
N THR A 290 5.26 -1.01 0.68
CA THR A 290 4.08 -1.36 1.48
C THR A 290 2.93 -0.36 1.28
N VAL A 291 3.22 0.93 1.07
CA VAL A 291 2.20 1.93 0.69
C VAL A 291 1.55 1.58 -0.65
N ALA A 292 2.34 1.19 -1.64
CA ALA A 292 1.82 0.78 -2.94
C ALA A 292 0.92 -0.47 -2.83
N LEU A 293 1.32 -1.46 -2.00
CA LEU A 293 0.52 -2.66 -1.73
C LEU A 293 -0.79 -2.35 -0.99
N ARG A 294 -0.76 -1.44 -0.01
CA ARG A 294 -1.97 -0.93 0.67
C ARG A 294 -2.92 -0.29 -0.33
N ASN A 295 -2.40 0.58 -1.19
CA ASN A 295 -3.20 1.30 -2.18
C ASN A 295 -3.87 0.33 -3.16
N LEU A 296 -3.16 -0.72 -3.59
CA LEU A 296 -3.71 -1.80 -4.41
C LEU A 296 -4.87 -2.49 -3.67
N ARG A 297 -4.68 -2.85 -2.38
CA ARG A 297 -5.71 -3.52 -1.59
C ARG A 297 -6.95 -2.64 -1.38
N LEU A 298 -6.77 -1.34 -1.15
CA LEU A 298 -7.88 -0.40 -1.01
C LEU A 298 -8.64 -0.20 -2.33
N ALA A 299 -7.94 -0.21 -3.46
CA ALA A 299 -8.57 -0.18 -4.79
C ALA A 299 -9.41 -1.44 -5.05
N GLU A 300 -8.90 -2.62 -4.71
CA GLU A 300 -9.66 -3.87 -4.75
C GLU A 300 -10.89 -3.81 -3.85
N PHE A 301 -10.76 -3.26 -2.64
CA PHE A 301 -11.88 -3.09 -1.73
C PHE A 301 -12.97 -2.18 -2.31
N ALA A 302 -12.59 -1.08 -2.97
CA ALA A 302 -13.52 -0.21 -3.68
C ALA A 302 -14.19 -0.91 -4.89
N ASN A 303 -13.45 -1.77 -5.60
CA ASN A 303 -13.98 -2.55 -6.72
C ASN A 303 -15.11 -3.48 -6.28
N HIS A 304 -14.89 -4.26 -5.22
CA HIS A 304 -15.89 -5.18 -4.69
C HIS A 304 -17.14 -4.47 -4.13
N ARG A 305 -16.99 -3.23 -3.63
CA ARG A 305 -18.08 -2.51 -2.96
C ARG A 305 -18.91 -1.64 -3.89
N ILE A 306 -18.28 -0.89 -4.80
CA ILE A 306 -18.93 0.12 -5.63
C ILE A 306 -18.91 -0.28 -7.11
N GLY A 307 -17.75 -0.75 -7.60
CA GLY A 307 -17.59 -1.25 -8.95
C GLY A 307 -16.27 -0.84 -9.61
N GLU A 308 -16.00 -1.50 -10.74
CA GLU A 308 -14.71 -1.49 -11.44
C GLU A 308 -14.27 -0.08 -11.89
N THR A 309 -15.14 0.68 -12.55
CA THR A 309 -14.78 2.01 -13.09
C THR A 309 -14.47 3.01 -11.98
N THR A 310 -15.27 3.00 -10.92
CA THR A 310 -15.04 3.80 -9.72
C THR A 310 -13.73 3.41 -9.03
N SER A 311 -13.42 2.11 -9.00
CA SER A 311 -12.16 1.61 -8.41
C SER A 311 -10.93 2.08 -9.16
N TYR A 312 -10.97 2.19 -10.50
CA TYR A 312 -9.88 2.76 -11.29
C TYR A 312 -9.68 4.25 -11.02
N VAL A 313 -10.77 5.01 -10.91
CA VAL A 313 -10.70 6.44 -10.52
C VAL A 313 -10.07 6.58 -9.13
N TYR A 314 -10.45 5.71 -8.20
CA TYR A 314 -9.89 5.68 -6.85
C TYR A 314 -8.41 5.26 -6.83
N ALA A 315 -8.01 4.26 -7.61
CA ALA A 315 -6.63 3.80 -7.72
C ALA A 315 -5.70 4.92 -8.23
N GLU A 316 -6.14 5.68 -9.24
CA GLU A 316 -5.36 6.80 -9.76
C GLU A 316 -5.27 7.97 -8.75
N LEU A 317 -6.34 8.22 -7.99
CA LEU A 317 -6.30 9.18 -6.88
C LEU A 317 -5.30 8.76 -5.81
N LEU A 318 -5.30 7.47 -5.41
CA LEU A 318 -4.35 6.93 -4.46
C LEU A 318 -2.92 7.01 -4.97
N ARG A 319 -2.69 6.80 -6.27
CA ARG A 319 -1.38 6.96 -6.91
C ARG A 319 -0.86 8.40 -6.81
N LEU A 320 -1.72 9.40 -7.02
CA LEU A 320 -1.33 10.82 -6.87
C LEU A 320 -1.00 11.17 -5.41
N MET A 321 -1.77 10.63 -4.45
CA MET A 321 -1.48 10.81 -3.03
C MET A 321 -0.21 10.06 -2.59
N GLU A 322 0.12 8.96 -3.25
CA GLU A 322 1.27 8.11 -2.93
C GLU A 322 2.56 8.91 -2.89
N GLU A 323 2.79 9.87 -3.80
CA GLU A 323 4.01 10.70 -3.85
C GLU A 323 4.32 11.37 -2.49
N SER A 324 3.28 11.89 -1.84
CA SER A 324 3.38 12.58 -0.54
C SER A 324 3.43 11.65 0.67
N ILE A 325 3.11 10.36 0.50
CA ILE A 325 2.99 9.39 1.60
C ILE A 325 4.18 8.44 1.57
N PRO A 326 5.13 8.57 2.52
CA PRO A 326 6.31 7.70 2.54
C PRO A 326 6.00 6.30 3.11
N ARG A 327 5.03 6.17 4.03
CA ARG A 327 4.75 4.93 4.77
C ARG A 327 3.30 4.80 5.20
N CYS A 328 2.88 3.57 5.52
CA CYS A 328 1.51 3.28 5.97
C CYS A 328 1.28 3.70 7.43
N ARG A 329 2.18 3.29 8.33
CA ARG A 329 2.06 3.52 9.77
C ARG A 329 2.84 4.74 10.20
N ARG A 330 2.17 5.60 10.96
CA ARG A 330 2.83 6.70 11.64
C ARG A 330 3.68 6.17 12.78
N ASP A 331 4.84 6.76 12.95
CA ASP A 331 5.69 6.51 14.11
C ASP A 331 5.49 7.63 15.12
N HIS A 332 4.79 7.35 16.22
CA HIS A 332 4.49 8.37 17.23
C HIS A 332 5.73 8.99 17.89
N SER A 333 6.92 8.37 17.74
CA SER A 333 8.17 8.93 18.24
C SER A 333 8.75 10.02 17.31
N VAL A 334 8.34 10.06 16.04
CA VAL A 334 8.92 10.93 15.01
C VAL A 334 7.89 11.74 14.24
N ASP A 335 6.76 11.15 13.84
CA ASP A 335 5.71 11.88 13.14
C ASP A 335 4.92 12.75 14.10
N ASP A 336 4.75 14.02 13.74
CA ASP A 336 3.86 14.91 14.46
C ASP A 336 2.41 14.69 14.04
N ALA A 337 1.50 14.75 15.01
CA ALA A 337 0.06 14.71 14.74
C ALA A 337 -0.47 16.06 14.24
N GLU A 338 0.33 17.13 14.36
CA GLU A 338 -0.03 18.50 14.00
C GLU A 338 0.16 18.84 12.50
N ASP A 339 0.64 17.89 11.69
CA ASP A 339 0.65 18.06 10.23
C ASP A 339 -0.77 18.33 9.72
N LEU A 340 -0.86 19.23 8.72
CA LEU A 340 -2.06 19.71 8.02
C LEU A 340 -3.35 18.94 8.39
N PRO A 341 -4.42 19.61 8.87
CA PRO A 341 -5.61 18.94 9.41
C PRO A 341 -6.26 17.89 8.49
N ASP A 342 -6.01 18.00 7.19
CA ASP A 342 -6.59 17.16 6.14
C ASP A 342 -5.58 16.22 5.45
N GLY A 343 -4.30 16.25 5.84
CA GLY A 343 -3.24 15.49 5.20
C GLY A 343 -3.04 15.85 3.72
N PRO A 344 -2.45 14.95 2.91
CA PRO A 344 -2.30 15.19 1.48
C PRO A 344 -3.66 15.22 0.78
N THR A 345 -3.83 16.14 -0.16
CA THR A 345 -5.09 16.31 -0.90
C THR A 345 -4.84 16.28 -2.40
N VAL A 346 -5.82 15.80 -3.16
CA VAL A 346 -5.79 15.77 -4.63
C VAL A 346 -7.01 16.48 -5.17
N THR A 347 -6.81 17.33 -6.18
CA THR A 347 -7.91 18.02 -6.84
C THR A 347 -8.53 17.17 -7.94
N THR A 348 -9.81 17.41 -8.22
CA THR A 348 -10.51 16.73 -9.33
C THR A 348 -9.85 17.04 -10.68
N MET A 349 -9.26 18.22 -10.82
CA MET A 349 -8.57 18.65 -12.05
C MET A 349 -7.24 17.92 -12.27
N GLU A 350 -6.44 17.73 -11.21
CA GLU A 350 -5.20 16.93 -11.26
C GLU A 350 -5.52 15.47 -11.62
N LEU A 351 -6.53 14.90 -10.96
CA LEU A 351 -6.98 13.55 -11.26
C LEU A 351 -7.45 13.39 -12.71
N ALA A 352 -8.21 14.36 -13.24
CA ALA A 352 -8.65 14.34 -14.62
C ALA A 352 -7.51 14.48 -15.64
N ALA A 353 -6.38 15.07 -15.24
CA ALA A 353 -5.17 15.14 -16.06
C ALA A 353 -4.37 13.83 -16.02
N ALA A 354 -4.37 13.12 -14.89
CA ALA A 354 -3.62 11.88 -14.68
C ALA A 354 -4.33 10.63 -15.27
N ILE A 355 -5.66 10.52 -15.14
CA ILE A 355 -6.41 9.34 -15.60
C ILE A 355 -6.23 9.13 -17.11
N SER A 356 -5.88 7.90 -17.48
CA SER A 356 -5.65 7.51 -18.87
C SER A 356 -6.88 7.72 -19.75
N LYS A 357 -6.67 8.27 -20.96
CA LYS A 357 -7.76 8.59 -21.89
C LYS A 357 -8.51 7.36 -22.40
N SER A 358 -7.91 6.18 -22.29
CA SER A 358 -8.49 4.89 -22.69
C SER A 358 -9.61 4.42 -21.76
N ILE A 359 -9.65 4.88 -20.50
CA ILE A 359 -10.72 4.52 -19.57
C ILE A 359 -11.96 5.35 -19.87
N ASN A 360 -13.07 4.67 -20.12
CA ASN A 360 -14.39 5.29 -20.23
C ASN A 360 -14.94 5.56 -18.82
N VAL A 361 -15.10 6.83 -18.46
CA VAL A 361 -15.57 7.25 -17.13
C VAL A 361 -17.10 7.40 -17.09
N GLY A 362 -17.77 7.23 -18.23
CA GLY A 362 -19.23 7.23 -18.31
C GLY A 362 -19.87 5.90 -17.91
N THR A 363 -19.08 4.83 -17.77
CA THR A 363 -19.55 3.49 -17.43
C THR A 363 -19.66 3.29 -15.91
N GLY A 364 -20.71 2.62 -15.46
CA GLY A 364 -20.94 2.31 -14.04
C GLY A 364 -21.66 3.39 -13.22
N ILE A 365 -21.84 4.61 -13.75
CA ILE A 365 -22.70 5.63 -13.12
C ILE A 365 -24.13 5.49 -13.65
N GLY A 366 -25.08 5.26 -12.74
CA GLY A 366 -26.51 5.30 -13.07
C GLY A 366 -26.95 6.70 -13.52
N LYS A 367 -27.64 6.79 -14.65
CA LYS A 367 -28.23 8.06 -15.13
C LYS A 367 -29.48 8.39 -14.31
N ALA A 368 -29.32 9.10 -13.19
CA ALA A 368 -30.44 9.68 -12.45
C ALA A 368 -30.72 11.11 -12.95
N PRO A 369 -31.99 11.54 -13.06
CA PRO A 369 -32.31 12.94 -13.34
C PRO A 369 -31.78 13.83 -12.22
N GLY A 370 -31.21 14.99 -12.58
CA GLY A 370 -30.50 15.90 -11.65
C GLY A 370 -31.32 16.29 -10.42
N ASP A 371 -32.64 16.43 -10.55
CA ASP A 371 -33.56 16.76 -9.46
C ASP A 371 -33.62 15.71 -8.34
N LYS A 372 -33.15 14.47 -8.61
CA LYS A 372 -33.10 13.38 -7.63
C LYS A 372 -31.73 13.23 -6.96
N ILE A 373 -30.73 14.02 -7.35
CA ILE A 373 -29.36 13.90 -6.84
C ILE A 373 -29.11 15.01 -5.81
N ASP A 374 -29.32 14.69 -4.53
CA ASP A 374 -29.14 15.65 -3.43
C ASP A 374 -27.66 15.73 -2.99
N THR A 375 -26.84 16.36 -3.83
CA THR A 375 -25.40 16.54 -3.55
C THR A 375 -25.13 17.41 -2.32
N LYS A 376 -26.05 18.32 -1.95
CA LYS A 376 -25.86 19.24 -0.82
C LYS A 376 -25.91 18.52 0.52
N LYS A 377 -26.77 17.51 0.70
CA LYS A 377 -26.82 16.71 1.94
C LYS A 377 -25.54 15.90 2.14
N LEU A 378 -25.02 15.30 1.07
CA LEU A 378 -23.75 14.55 1.11
C LEU A 378 -22.57 15.43 1.56
N LEU A 379 -22.56 16.68 1.08
CA LEU A 379 -21.52 17.64 1.41
C LEU A 379 -21.62 18.17 2.83
N LYS A 380 -22.82 18.18 3.43
CA LYS A 380 -23.03 18.54 4.85
C LYS A 380 -22.59 17.41 5.79
N THR A 381 -22.90 16.15 5.48
CA THR A 381 -22.51 15.00 6.33
C THR A 381 -21.00 14.79 6.42
N ASN A 382 -20.25 15.14 5.36
CA ASN A 382 -18.78 15.00 5.36
C ASN A 382 -18.05 16.11 6.14
N ARG A 383 -18.71 17.24 6.44
CA ARG A 383 -18.14 18.32 7.28
C ARG A 383 -18.30 18.06 8.77
N SER A 384 -19.34 17.35 9.18
CA SER A 384 -19.67 17.09 10.59
C SER A 384 -18.90 15.91 11.22
N GLY A 385 -18.06 15.20 10.47
CA GLY A 385 -17.28 14.05 10.97
C GLY A 385 -16.10 14.43 11.89
N LYS A 386 -15.84 15.72 12.08
CA LYS A 386 -14.76 16.22 12.94
C LYS A 386 -15.29 16.39 14.37
N GLY A 387 -15.24 15.33 15.18
CA GLY A 387 -15.46 15.45 16.61
C GLY A 387 -15.92 14.19 17.33
N ARG A 388 -14.96 13.33 17.70
CA ARG A 388 -14.86 12.60 18.98
C ARG A 388 -13.77 11.52 18.84
N SER A 389 -12.58 11.80 19.36
CA SER A 389 -11.65 10.71 19.68
C SER A 389 -12.23 9.94 20.85
N ASP A 390 -12.41 8.64 20.67
CA ASP A 390 -12.78 7.71 21.73
C ASP A 390 -11.66 7.68 22.79
N GLY A 391 -11.91 8.35 23.91
CA GLY A 391 -11.15 8.27 25.15
C GLY A 391 -12.13 8.07 26.30
N ASP A 392 -12.07 6.90 26.93
CA ASP A 392 -12.59 6.53 28.24
C ASP A 392 -14.04 6.91 28.59
N THR A 393 -14.97 5.98 28.37
CA THR A 393 -16.25 5.96 29.10
C THR A 393 -16.05 5.41 30.51
N GLU A 394 -15.76 6.30 31.47
CA GLU A 394 -16.22 6.12 32.86
C GLU A 394 -17.44 7.02 33.09
N ALA A 395 -18.54 6.37 33.48
CA ALA A 395 -19.80 7.00 33.81
C ALA A 395 -19.70 7.74 35.15
N GLN A 396 -19.98 9.04 35.17
CA GLN A 396 -20.51 9.72 36.35
C GLN A 396 -21.67 10.63 35.96
N VAL A 397 -22.70 10.58 36.80
CA VAL A 397 -24.00 11.23 36.66
C VAL A 397 -24.00 12.51 37.51
N GLU A 398 -24.83 13.47 37.07
CA GLU A 398 -25.44 14.60 37.80
C GLU A 398 -24.90 16.01 37.51
N GLY A 399 -25.85 16.91 37.19
CA GLY A 399 -25.69 18.37 37.31
C GLY A 399 -26.34 19.17 36.19
N GLU A 400 -27.56 19.65 36.41
CA GLU A 400 -28.24 20.66 35.61
C GLU A 400 -27.46 21.99 35.57
N ALA A 401 -27.41 22.65 34.41
CA ALA A 401 -27.57 24.10 34.27
C ALA A 401 -27.68 24.49 32.79
N SER A 402 -28.81 25.09 32.44
CA SER A 402 -29.03 25.85 31.22
C SER A 402 -28.18 27.12 31.21
N THR A 403 -27.57 27.47 30.09
CA THR A 403 -27.21 28.85 29.76
C THR A 403 -27.21 29.02 28.23
N ASP A 404 -28.14 29.84 27.76
CA ASP A 404 -28.24 30.34 26.39
C ASP A 404 -27.02 31.18 26.03
N GLU A 405 -26.40 30.96 24.87
CA GLU A 405 -25.71 32.02 24.12
C GLU A 405 -25.94 31.85 22.62
N ASP A 406 -26.43 32.93 22.02
CA ASP A 406 -26.73 33.15 20.60
C ASP A 406 -25.46 33.08 19.74
N GLU A 407 -25.53 32.40 18.58
CA GLU A 407 -24.65 32.69 17.45
C GLU A 407 -25.47 32.92 16.19
N SER A 408 -25.27 34.11 15.63
CA SER A 408 -25.94 34.76 14.51
C SER A 408 -25.74 34.04 13.17
N GLU A 409 -26.84 33.84 12.44
CA GLU A 409 -26.84 33.43 11.04
C GLU A 409 -26.53 34.64 10.12
N GLU A 410 -25.43 34.55 9.35
CA GLU A 410 -25.19 35.44 8.20
C GLU A 410 -25.92 34.86 6.97
N GLU A 411 -27.02 35.49 6.56
CA GLU A 411 -27.71 35.25 5.30
C GLU A 411 -27.06 36.06 4.15
N ASP A 412 -26.48 35.38 3.18
CA ASP A 412 -26.07 35.99 1.90
C ASP A 412 -27.32 36.24 1.02
N HIS A 413 -27.75 37.49 0.97
CA HIS A 413 -28.71 38.02 0.01
C HIS A 413 -28.06 38.22 -1.37
N GLU A 414 -28.54 37.52 -2.40
CA GLU A 414 -28.37 37.95 -3.80
C GLU A 414 -29.60 38.76 -4.27
N MET A 415 -29.32 40.00 -4.66
CA MET A 415 -30.23 41.03 -5.16
C MET A 415 -30.97 40.60 -6.44
N ASN A 416 -32.30 40.72 -6.43
CA ASN A 416 -33.11 40.67 -7.65
C ASN A 416 -33.53 42.09 -8.08
N GLY A 417 -33.07 42.52 -9.25
CA GLY A 417 -33.30 43.84 -9.82
C GLY A 417 -34.49 43.88 -10.78
N ASN A 418 -35.64 44.22 -10.20
CA ASN A 418 -36.74 45.07 -10.67
C ASN A 418 -37.10 45.21 -12.17
N GLY A 419 -38.41 45.12 -12.47
CA GLY A 419 -38.98 45.53 -13.76
C GLY A 419 -40.51 45.46 -13.89
N ASN A 420 -41.24 46.18 -13.02
CA ASN A 420 -42.58 46.80 -13.20
C ASN A 420 -43.83 46.01 -13.70
N ILE A 421 -44.88 46.21 -12.89
CA ILE A 421 -46.34 45.93 -12.95
C ILE A 421 -47.03 47.07 -13.80
N PRO A 422 -48.35 47.16 -14.13
CA PRO A 422 -49.54 46.44 -13.60
C PRO A 422 -50.70 46.04 -14.56
N GLU A 423 -51.53 45.12 -14.05
CA GLU A 423 -53.01 45.00 -14.05
C GLU A 423 -53.88 45.29 -15.30
N VAL A 424 -54.91 44.46 -15.52
CA VAL A 424 -56.37 44.79 -15.42
C VAL A 424 -57.25 43.68 -16.10
N ASP A 425 -58.10 43.07 -15.28
CA ASP A 425 -59.52 42.65 -15.39
C ASP A 425 -60.20 41.97 -16.62
N GLU A 426 -61.04 40.99 -16.22
CA GLU A 426 -62.43 40.67 -16.61
C GLU A 426 -62.80 39.94 -17.94
N ASP A 427 -63.40 38.75 -17.75
CA ASP A 427 -64.60 38.14 -18.35
C ASP A 427 -65.11 38.60 -19.73
N PHE A 428 -65.34 37.67 -20.67
CA PHE A 428 -66.66 37.40 -21.33
C PHE A 428 -66.60 36.27 -22.38
N GLU A 429 -67.62 35.41 -22.41
CA GLU A 429 -67.91 34.45 -23.48
C GLU A 429 -68.61 35.11 -24.68
N SER A 430 -68.23 34.80 -25.93
CA SER A 430 -69.18 34.75 -27.07
C SER A 430 -68.63 34.03 -28.30
N ARG A 431 -69.50 33.21 -28.89
CA ARG A 431 -69.39 32.43 -30.13
C ARG A 431 -69.07 33.27 -31.39
N GLY A 432 -68.40 32.64 -32.36
CA GLY A 432 -68.48 33.01 -33.79
C GLY A 432 -67.36 32.46 -34.69
N GLU A 433 -67.72 31.47 -35.51
CA GLU A 433 -67.01 30.75 -36.59
C GLU A 433 -65.83 31.39 -37.36
N GLY A 434 -64.87 30.54 -37.76
CA GLY A 434 -63.96 30.76 -38.90
C GLY A 434 -62.74 29.83 -38.88
N GLY A 435 -62.72 28.80 -39.74
CA GLY A 435 -61.80 27.67 -39.63
C GLY A 435 -60.35 27.86 -40.12
N VAL A 436 -59.52 26.83 -39.91
CA VAL A 436 -58.73 26.08 -40.91
C VAL A 436 -57.60 25.26 -40.26
N ALA A 437 -57.55 23.97 -40.66
CA ALA A 437 -56.42 23.02 -40.67
C ALA A 437 -55.85 22.42 -39.37
N THR A 438 -56.45 21.29 -38.95
CA THR A 438 -55.78 20.23 -38.17
C THR A 438 -54.93 19.33 -39.09
N LYS A 439 -53.63 19.17 -38.81
CA LYS A 439 -52.81 18.06 -39.34
C LYS A 439 -52.54 17.02 -38.26
N ALA A 440 -52.91 15.77 -38.57
CA ALA A 440 -52.80 14.58 -37.74
C ALA A 440 -51.35 14.15 -37.42
N PRO A 441 -51.11 13.36 -36.35
CA PRO A 441 -49.79 12.85 -36.01
C PRO A 441 -49.35 11.74 -36.99
N LYS A 442 -48.14 11.85 -37.53
CA LYS A 442 -47.55 10.87 -38.46
C LYS A 442 -47.07 9.63 -37.69
N ARG A 443 -47.50 8.45 -38.18
CA ARG A 443 -46.99 7.12 -37.81
C ARG A 443 -45.46 7.02 -37.97
N ALA A 444 -44.82 6.36 -37.01
CA ALA A 444 -43.42 5.95 -37.08
C ALA A 444 -43.20 4.98 -38.26
N LYS A 445 -42.25 5.32 -39.13
CA LYS A 445 -41.80 4.49 -40.25
C LYS A 445 -40.61 3.69 -39.76
N VAL A 446 -40.79 2.38 -39.59
CA VAL A 446 -39.73 1.44 -39.20
C VAL A 446 -38.86 1.18 -40.42
N THR A 447 -37.60 1.60 -40.40
CA THR A 447 -36.59 1.24 -41.39
C THR A 447 -35.56 0.34 -40.73
N PHE A 448 -35.52 -0.92 -41.17
CA PHE A 448 -34.44 -1.87 -40.87
C PHE A 448 -33.24 -1.53 -41.74
N GLN A 449 -32.27 -0.81 -41.18
CA GLN A 449 -30.90 -0.75 -41.68
C GLN A 449 -29.98 -0.93 -40.47
N ASP A 450 -29.32 -2.08 -40.39
CA ASP A 450 -28.20 -2.32 -39.50
C ASP A 450 -27.07 -1.35 -39.87
N MET A 451 -26.99 -0.27 -39.10
CA MET A 451 -25.90 0.70 -39.18
C MET A 451 -24.74 0.12 -38.34
N PRO A 452 -23.53 -0.04 -38.89
CA PRO A 452 -22.39 -0.47 -38.09
C PRO A 452 -22.16 0.51 -36.93
N PRO A 453 -21.67 0.06 -35.77
CA PRO A 453 -21.54 0.88 -34.59
C PRO A 453 -20.67 2.11 -34.90
N LYS A 454 -21.24 3.29 -34.63
CA LYS A 454 -20.57 4.58 -34.80
C LYS A 454 -19.29 4.56 -33.95
N PRO A 455 -18.12 4.97 -34.48
CA PRO A 455 -16.90 5.11 -33.68
C PRO A 455 -17.16 6.09 -32.52
N PRO A 456 -16.54 5.89 -31.34
CA PRO A 456 -16.82 6.69 -30.16
C PRO A 456 -16.59 8.17 -30.46
N GLU A 457 -17.64 8.99 -30.28
CA GLU A 457 -17.51 10.44 -30.37
C GLU A 457 -16.51 10.92 -29.32
N PRO A 458 -15.65 11.91 -29.64
CA PRO A 458 -14.71 12.44 -28.67
C PRO A 458 -15.50 13.01 -27.49
N GLU A 459 -15.38 12.36 -26.33
CA GLU A 459 -16.01 12.82 -25.09
C GLU A 459 -15.56 14.26 -24.82
N ASP A 460 -16.51 15.20 -24.77
CA ASP A 460 -16.23 16.57 -24.38
C ASP A 460 -15.50 16.58 -23.04
N ARG A 461 -14.32 17.20 -22.98
CA ARG A 461 -13.46 17.24 -21.79
C ARG A 461 -14.20 17.74 -20.54
N GLY A 462 -15.18 18.63 -20.72
CA GLY A 462 -16.08 19.09 -19.65
C GLY A 462 -16.97 17.99 -19.09
N ASN A 463 -17.53 17.13 -19.95
CA ASN A 463 -18.37 15.99 -19.55
C ASN A 463 -17.54 14.97 -18.77
N ARG A 464 -16.31 14.67 -19.21
CA ARG A 464 -15.41 13.74 -18.51
C ARG A 464 -15.06 14.17 -17.09
N ILE A 465 -14.75 15.45 -16.87
CA ILE A 465 -14.48 15.99 -15.52
C ILE A 465 -15.72 15.84 -14.63
N THR A 466 -16.93 16.09 -15.17
CA THR A 466 -18.16 15.91 -14.40
C THR A 466 -18.42 14.44 -14.03
N GLN A 467 -18.10 13.49 -14.93
CA GLN A 467 -18.21 12.06 -14.65
C GLN A 467 -17.21 11.61 -13.58
N ILE A 468 -15.95 12.05 -13.65
CA ILE A 468 -14.95 11.81 -12.61
C ILE A 468 -15.45 12.33 -11.26
N LYS A 469 -15.95 13.57 -11.23
CA LYS A 469 -16.53 14.16 -10.01
C LYS A 469 -17.68 13.32 -9.44
N ASN A 470 -18.53 12.74 -10.29
CA ASN A 470 -19.61 11.87 -9.86
C ASN A 470 -19.07 10.58 -9.21
N HIS A 471 -18.03 9.95 -9.77
CA HIS A 471 -17.36 8.81 -9.12
C HIS A 471 -16.76 9.17 -7.76
N LEU A 472 -16.12 10.33 -7.64
CA LEU A 472 -15.58 10.81 -6.36
C LEU A 472 -16.70 11.04 -5.32
N MET A 473 -17.84 11.57 -5.76
CA MET A 473 -19.01 11.71 -4.90
C MET A 473 -19.57 10.35 -4.45
N LEU A 474 -19.57 9.32 -5.30
CA LEU A 474 -19.98 7.95 -4.92
C LEU A 474 -19.05 7.37 -3.85
N LEU A 475 -17.74 7.51 -4.04
CA LEU A 475 -16.72 7.08 -3.07
C LEU A 475 -16.87 7.77 -1.72
N ALA A 476 -17.22 9.06 -1.74
CA ALA A 476 -17.42 9.84 -0.52
C ALA A 476 -18.77 9.57 0.18
N ALA A 477 -19.77 9.11 -0.58
CA ALA A 477 -21.12 8.80 -0.09
C ALA A 477 -21.24 7.41 0.54
N ASP A 478 -20.34 6.53 0.17
CA ASP A 478 -20.28 5.15 0.63
C ASP A 478 -20.09 5.06 2.15
N GLU A 479 -20.65 4.02 2.82
CA GLU A 479 -20.61 3.91 4.30
C GLU A 479 -19.18 3.79 4.86
N CYS A 480 -18.23 3.29 4.05
CA CYS A 480 -16.81 3.23 4.41
C CYS A 480 -16.14 4.60 4.30
N HIS A 481 -16.76 5.57 3.60
CA HIS A 481 -16.22 6.89 3.29
C HIS A 481 -14.82 6.83 2.70
N PHE A 482 -14.69 6.21 1.51
CA PHE A 482 -13.40 6.09 0.80
C PHE A 482 -12.73 7.44 0.57
N LEU A 483 -13.50 8.51 0.42
CA LEU A 483 -13.01 9.85 0.23
C LEU A 483 -13.71 10.85 1.15
N ARG A 484 -12.94 11.83 1.61
CA ARG A 484 -13.44 13.01 2.29
C ARG A 484 -13.14 14.24 1.45
N ARG A 485 -14.12 15.15 1.35
CA ARG A 485 -13.95 16.40 0.61
C ARG A 485 -13.48 17.51 1.55
N CYS A 486 -12.30 18.07 1.28
CA CYS A 486 -11.69 19.11 2.10
C CYS A 486 -12.00 20.51 1.58
N GLY A 487 -12.11 20.67 0.26
CA GLY A 487 -12.19 22.00 -0.36
C GLY A 487 -12.95 22.06 -1.68
N THR A 488 -13.01 23.27 -2.22
CA THR A 488 -13.68 23.61 -3.49
C THR A 488 -12.70 23.92 -4.62
N ARG A 489 -11.40 24.05 -4.32
CA ARG A 489 -10.35 24.33 -5.32
C ARG A 489 -10.28 23.19 -6.35
N GLY A 490 -9.93 23.54 -7.59
CA GLY A 490 -9.78 22.54 -8.66
C GLY A 490 -11.01 21.66 -8.92
N GLN A 491 -12.23 22.22 -8.76
CA GLN A 491 -13.52 21.51 -8.84
C GLN A 491 -13.85 20.54 -7.68
N GLY A 492 -13.01 20.53 -6.65
CA GLY A 492 -13.14 19.73 -5.43
C GLY A 492 -11.78 19.17 -5.03
N GLU A 493 -11.40 19.37 -3.76
CA GLU A 493 -10.22 18.77 -3.14
C GLU A 493 -10.64 17.59 -2.27
N TRP A 494 -9.92 16.49 -2.41
CA TRP A 494 -10.25 15.19 -1.81
C TRP A 494 -9.07 14.63 -1.04
N THR A 495 -9.34 13.97 0.08
CA THR A 495 -8.38 13.23 0.90
C THR A 495 -8.94 11.85 1.25
N VAL A 496 -8.07 11.00 1.80
CA VAL A 496 -8.36 9.62 2.19
C VAL A 496 -8.03 9.45 3.67
N ASP A 497 -9.03 9.08 4.47
CA ASP A 497 -8.86 8.77 5.89
C ASP A 497 -8.43 7.30 6.04
N PHE A 498 -7.14 7.01 5.84
CA PHE A 498 -6.60 5.64 5.78
C PHE A 498 -6.90 4.81 7.02
N GLU A 499 -6.75 5.35 8.23
CA GLU A 499 -7.00 4.62 9.49
C GLU A 499 -8.43 4.05 9.55
N ARG A 500 -9.41 4.88 9.15
CA ARG A 500 -10.82 4.49 9.12
C ARG A 500 -11.08 3.42 8.06
N LEU A 501 -10.51 3.57 6.87
CA LEU A 501 -10.68 2.59 5.80
C LEU A 501 -10.02 1.26 6.11
N VAL A 502 -8.82 1.27 6.67
CA VAL A 502 -8.12 0.06 7.09
C VAL A 502 -8.91 -0.65 8.19
N TYR A 503 -9.52 0.09 9.13
CA TYR A 503 -10.44 -0.50 10.10
C TYR A 503 -11.61 -1.22 9.42
N PHE A 504 -12.28 -0.59 8.45
CA PHE A 504 -13.39 -1.25 7.72
C PHE A 504 -12.91 -2.45 6.90
N LEU A 505 -11.74 -2.36 6.28
CA LEU A 505 -11.12 -3.46 5.55
C LEU A 505 -10.84 -4.65 6.49
N GLN A 506 -10.22 -4.41 7.64
CA GLN A 506 -9.99 -5.43 8.67
C GLN A 506 -11.31 -6.07 9.13
N GLN A 507 -12.35 -5.28 9.37
CA GLN A 507 -13.66 -5.82 9.76
C GLN A 507 -14.29 -6.69 8.66
N SER A 508 -14.14 -6.29 7.39
CA SER A 508 -14.59 -7.09 6.24
C SER A 508 -13.85 -8.42 6.17
N GLU A 509 -12.54 -8.43 6.34
CA GLU A 509 -11.74 -9.67 6.36
C GLU A 509 -12.09 -10.56 7.55
N LEU A 510 -12.27 -9.98 8.74
CA LEU A 510 -12.75 -10.73 9.91
C LEU A 510 -14.10 -11.39 9.64
N ASP A 511 -15.01 -10.70 8.96
CA ASP A 511 -16.33 -11.21 8.64
C ASP A 511 -16.29 -12.35 7.62
N SER A 512 -15.44 -12.25 6.61
CA SER A 512 -15.17 -13.34 5.67
C SER A 512 -14.62 -14.56 6.39
N ILE A 513 -13.60 -14.39 7.24
CA ILE A 513 -12.97 -15.49 8.00
C ILE A 513 -13.97 -16.13 8.97
N LEU A 514 -14.81 -15.35 9.64
CA LEU A 514 -15.83 -15.86 10.56
C LEU A 514 -16.95 -16.59 9.81
N LEU A 515 -17.34 -16.09 8.64
CA LEU A 515 -18.36 -16.71 7.80
C LEU A 515 -17.88 -18.06 7.26
N GLU A 516 -16.63 -18.15 6.80
CA GLU A 516 -16.05 -19.39 6.30
C GLU A 516 -15.86 -20.44 7.41
N ASN A 517 -15.33 -20.04 8.56
CA ASN A 517 -15.00 -20.98 9.65
C ASN A 517 -16.21 -21.38 10.50
N PHE A 518 -17.14 -20.46 10.76
CA PHE A 518 -18.25 -20.66 11.68
C PHE A 518 -19.63 -20.56 11.02
N GLY A 519 -19.68 -20.32 9.70
CA GLY A 519 -20.92 -20.19 8.97
C GLY A 519 -21.71 -18.92 9.34
N THR A 520 -22.91 -18.82 8.77
CA THR A 520 -23.79 -17.65 8.94
C THR A 520 -24.20 -17.40 10.39
N ALA A 521 -24.36 -18.47 11.17
CA ALA A 521 -24.71 -18.37 12.59
C ALA A 521 -23.59 -17.73 13.42
N GLY A 522 -22.36 -18.21 13.30
CA GLY A 522 -21.23 -17.66 14.06
C GLY A 522 -20.91 -16.23 13.67
N HIS A 523 -20.89 -15.95 12.36
CA HIS A 523 -20.70 -14.60 11.83
C HIS A 523 -21.78 -13.62 12.33
N ARG A 524 -23.06 -14.03 12.35
CA ARG A 524 -24.15 -13.21 12.89
C ARG A 524 -23.92 -12.87 14.37
N LEU A 525 -23.59 -13.87 15.20
CA LEU A 525 -23.36 -13.66 16.63
C LEU A 525 -22.18 -12.71 16.87
N ALA A 526 -21.07 -12.86 16.13
CA ALA A 526 -19.93 -11.95 16.21
C ALA A 526 -20.30 -10.50 15.82
N ARG A 527 -21.02 -10.31 14.71
CA ARG A 527 -21.52 -8.99 14.28
C ARG A 527 -22.38 -8.32 15.34
N MET A 528 -23.27 -9.07 15.97
CA MET A 528 -24.13 -8.57 17.04
C MET A 528 -23.33 -8.16 18.27
N MET A 529 -22.38 -8.99 18.71
CA MET A 529 -21.52 -8.69 19.86
C MET A 529 -20.60 -7.49 19.59
N ARG A 530 -20.11 -7.29 18.36
CA ARG A 530 -19.36 -6.07 18.02
C ARG A 530 -20.23 -4.81 18.08
N LYS A 531 -21.48 -4.90 17.63
CA LYS A 531 -22.38 -3.73 17.59
C LYS A 531 -22.96 -3.37 18.98
N MET A 532 -23.28 -4.36 19.79
CA MET A 532 -23.98 -4.16 21.07
C MET A 532 -23.07 -4.35 22.30
N GLY A 533 -21.82 -4.77 22.11
CA GLY A 533 -20.85 -4.99 23.17
C GLY A 533 -21.05 -6.32 23.89
N LYS A 534 -20.94 -6.30 25.23
CA LYS A 534 -21.03 -7.49 26.08
C LYS A 534 -22.50 -7.85 26.32
N ILE A 535 -22.93 -9.07 25.99
CA ILE A 535 -24.35 -9.47 25.99
C ILE A 535 -24.56 -10.82 26.70
N ASP A 536 -25.66 -10.96 27.43
CA ASP A 536 -26.08 -12.23 28.02
C ASP A 536 -26.73 -13.16 26.97
N GLU A 537 -26.54 -14.47 27.10
CA GLU A 537 -27.08 -15.51 26.22
C GLU A 537 -28.62 -15.39 26.07
N LYS A 538 -29.32 -15.05 27.17
CA LYS A 538 -30.79 -14.88 27.17
C LYS A 538 -31.25 -13.71 26.30
N GLN A 539 -30.47 -12.63 26.27
CA GLN A 539 -30.76 -11.46 25.44
C GLN A 539 -30.34 -11.70 23.99
N LEU A 540 -29.28 -12.47 23.77
CA LEU A 540 -28.77 -12.80 22.45
C LEU A 540 -29.76 -13.65 21.64
N SER A 541 -30.52 -14.54 22.29
CA SER A 541 -31.50 -15.42 21.63
C SER A 541 -32.61 -14.71 20.84
N PRO A 542 -33.40 -13.79 21.43
CA PRO A 542 -34.42 -13.06 20.69
C PRO A 542 -33.80 -12.14 19.62
N LEU A 543 -32.64 -11.53 19.89
CA LEU A 543 -31.99 -10.60 18.95
C LEU A 543 -31.41 -11.33 17.73
N ALA A 544 -30.86 -12.53 17.91
CA ALA A 544 -30.25 -13.31 16.84
C ALA A 544 -31.26 -14.11 16.01
N LEU A 545 -32.52 -14.16 16.46
CA LEU A 545 -33.59 -15.01 15.93
C LEU A 545 -33.16 -16.49 15.87
N MET A 546 -32.51 -16.96 16.94
CA MET A 546 -31.99 -18.31 17.07
C MET A 546 -32.43 -18.93 18.38
N LYS A 547 -32.63 -20.26 18.39
CA LYS A 547 -32.94 -20.99 19.63
C LYS A 547 -31.76 -20.91 20.57
N GLN A 548 -32.04 -20.73 21.85
CA GLN A 548 -31.02 -20.59 22.88
C GLN A 548 -30.04 -21.79 22.94
N LYS A 549 -30.53 -23.01 22.70
CA LYS A 549 -29.68 -24.21 22.61
C LYS A 549 -28.62 -24.09 21.51
N ASP A 550 -29.03 -23.63 20.33
CA ASP A 550 -28.15 -23.55 19.16
C ASP A 550 -27.11 -22.44 19.32
N ILE A 551 -27.51 -21.32 19.93
CA ILE A 551 -26.58 -20.24 20.33
C ILE A 551 -25.53 -20.77 21.29
N ARG A 552 -25.94 -21.49 22.34
CA ARG A 552 -24.99 -22.03 23.33
C ARG A 552 -23.96 -22.96 22.69
N THR A 553 -24.41 -23.86 21.82
CA THR A 553 -23.51 -24.75 21.08
C THR A 553 -22.54 -23.95 20.22
N LYS A 554 -23.03 -22.93 19.51
CA LYS A 554 -22.21 -22.13 18.60
C LYS A 554 -21.22 -21.22 19.33
N LEU A 555 -21.62 -20.59 20.43
CA LEU A 555 -20.74 -19.80 21.28
C LEU A 555 -19.65 -20.64 21.92
N ALA A 556 -19.97 -21.86 22.37
CA ALA A 556 -18.96 -22.79 22.88
C ALA A 556 -17.92 -23.17 21.80
N GLU A 557 -18.37 -23.46 20.58
CA GLU A 557 -17.48 -23.71 19.43
C GLU A 557 -16.56 -22.51 19.15
N MET A 558 -17.12 -21.31 19.10
CA MET A 558 -16.36 -20.08 18.87
C MET A 558 -15.40 -19.74 20.02
N GLN A 559 -15.78 -20.05 21.26
CA GLN A 559 -14.93 -19.86 22.44
C GLN A 559 -13.73 -20.79 22.43
N MET A 560 -13.93 -22.07 22.10
CA MET A 560 -12.84 -23.05 21.98
C MET A 560 -11.83 -22.65 20.90
N ALA A 561 -12.28 -21.94 19.86
CA ALA A 561 -11.43 -21.39 18.82
C ALA A 561 -10.80 -20.01 19.19
N GLY A 562 -11.11 -19.45 20.36
CA GLY A 562 -10.60 -18.15 20.82
C GLY A 562 -11.23 -16.92 20.15
N MET A 563 -12.36 -17.08 19.43
CA MET A 563 -13.01 -16.00 18.70
C MET A 563 -13.92 -15.14 19.58
N VAL A 564 -14.48 -15.73 20.62
CA VAL A 564 -15.41 -15.09 21.57
C VAL A 564 -14.98 -15.50 22.97
N ASP A 565 -15.25 -14.67 23.97
CA ASP A 565 -14.95 -15.00 25.35
C ASP A 565 -16.06 -14.53 26.30
N ILE A 566 -15.93 -14.96 27.56
CA ILE A 566 -16.92 -14.76 28.61
C ILE A 566 -16.35 -13.84 29.68
N GLN A 567 -17.09 -12.78 29.99
CA GLN A 567 -16.86 -11.94 31.15
C GLN A 567 -17.75 -12.41 32.29
N GLU A 568 -17.12 -12.81 33.41
CA GLU A 568 -17.82 -13.09 34.65
C GLU A 568 -18.08 -11.80 35.43
N VAL A 569 -19.33 -11.58 35.80
CA VAL A 569 -19.76 -10.45 36.64
C VAL A 569 -20.45 -11.00 37.89
N PRO A 570 -19.74 -11.12 39.03
CA PRO A 570 -20.31 -11.65 40.26
C PRO A 570 -21.29 -10.64 40.87
N LYS A 571 -22.50 -11.08 41.24
CA LYS A 571 -23.48 -10.23 41.94
C LYS A 571 -23.11 -9.96 43.39
N ASP A 572 -22.30 -10.85 43.98
CA ASP A 572 -21.92 -10.83 45.38
C ASP A 572 -20.41 -11.06 45.53
N ALA A 573 -19.83 -10.59 46.65
CA ALA A 573 -18.41 -10.76 46.97
C ALA A 573 -17.94 -12.22 47.07
N THR A 574 -18.87 -13.17 47.26
CA THR A 574 -18.56 -14.60 47.33
C THR A 574 -18.22 -15.25 45.98
N ARG A 575 -18.43 -14.53 44.86
CA ARG A 575 -18.12 -14.97 43.48
C ARG A 575 -18.60 -16.38 43.13
N THR A 576 -19.72 -16.82 43.71
CA THR A 576 -20.29 -18.15 43.43
C THR A 576 -20.96 -18.18 42.06
N ASN A 577 -20.72 -19.23 41.26
CA ASN A 577 -21.23 -19.35 39.89
C ASN A 577 -22.76 -19.15 39.78
N ALA A 578 -23.53 -19.59 40.78
CA ALA A 578 -24.99 -19.43 40.80
C ALA A 578 -25.45 -17.96 40.89
N ARG A 579 -24.60 -17.06 41.40
CA ARG A 579 -24.84 -15.62 41.51
C ARG A 579 -23.93 -14.80 40.59
N THR A 580 -23.36 -15.42 39.56
CA THR A 580 -22.53 -14.74 38.56
C THR A 580 -23.29 -14.60 37.24
N ILE A 581 -23.22 -13.43 36.63
CA ILE A 581 -23.71 -13.19 35.28
C ILE A 581 -22.55 -13.44 34.31
N PHE A 582 -22.81 -14.17 33.24
CA PHE A 582 -21.83 -14.45 32.19
C PHE A 582 -22.20 -13.63 30.96
N LEU A 583 -21.34 -12.70 30.58
CA LEU A 583 -21.53 -11.86 29.39
C LEU A 583 -20.58 -12.30 28.30
N TRP A 584 -21.13 -12.62 27.13
CA TRP A 584 -20.36 -12.94 25.94
C TRP A 584 -19.90 -11.68 25.25
N TYR A 585 -18.66 -11.66 24.77
CA TYR A 585 -18.12 -10.52 24.04
C TYR A 585 -17.15 -10.95 22.94
N PHE A 586 -17.10 -10.14 21.88
CA PHE A 586 -16.17 -10.27 20.78
C PHE A 586 -15.16 -9.13 20.84
N ASP A 587 -13.89 -9.48 21.00
CA ASP A 587 -12.78 -8.53 21.01
C ASP A 587 -12.06 -8.57 19.66
N SER A 588 -12.31 -7.56 18.83
CA SER A 588 -11.70 -7.45 17.50
C SER A 588 -10.17 -7.43 17.53
N ALA A 589 -9.55 -6.78 18.52
CA ALA A 589 -8.10 -6.66 18.58
C ALA A 589 -7.46 -8.02 18.91
N ARG A 590 -7.99 -8.71 19.93
CA ARG A 590 -7.52 -10.05 20.29
C ARG A 590 -7.73 -11.06 19.16
N VAL A 591 -8.90 -11.04 18.53
CA VAL A 591 -9.20 -11.96 17.42
C VAL A 591 -8.29 -11.69 16.22
N SER A 592 -8.02 -10.43 15.90
CA SER A 592 -7.07 -10.06 14.83
C SER A 592 -5.66 -10.58 15.15
N ALA A 593 -5.19 -10.46 16.40
CA ALA A 593 -3.90 -11.00 16.81
C ALA A 593 -3.82 -12.54 16.72
N ILE A 594 -4.89 -13.24 17.09
CA ILE A 594 -4.99 -14.71 16.96
C ILE A 594 -4.96 -15.12 15.48
N ILE A 595 -5.70 -14.40 14.63
CA ILE A 595 -5.71 -14.65 13.18
C ILE A 595 -4.32 -14.43 12.59
N LEU A 596 -3.66 -13.31 12.91
CA LEU A 596 -2.31 -13.03 12.45
C LEU A 596 -1.31 -14.12 12.86
N GLN A 597 -1.38 -14.60 14.09
CA GLN A 597 -0.56 -15.71 14.56
C GLN A 597 -0.84 -17.01 13.78
N ASN A 598 -2.10 -17.32 13.52
CA ASN A 598 -2.49 -18.48 12.71
C ASN A 598 -2.03 -18.35 11.24
N VAL A 599 -2.04 -17.14 10.69
CA VAL A 599 -1.51 -16.84 9.36
C VAL A 599 -0.01 -17.11 9.31
N TYR A 600 0.78 -16.56 10.24
CA TYR A 600 2.22 -16.84 10.30
C TYR A 600 2.52 -18.33 10.44
N LYS A 601 1.79 -19.03 11.31
CA LYS A 601 1.92 -20.48 11.47
C LYS A 601 1.60 -21.24 10.18
N THR A 602 0.61 -20.79 9.43
CA THR A 602 0.21 -21.41 8.16
C THR A 602 1.27 -21.16 7.09
N MET A 603 1.82 -19.95 6.99
CA MET A 603 2.94 -19.62 6.11
C MET A 603 4.17 -20.48 6.42
N SER A 604 4.54 -20.61 7.70
CA SER A 604 5.65 -21.49 8.12
C SER A 604 5.44 -22.94 7.72
N ARG A 605 4.22 -23.46 7.88
CA ARG A 605 3.86 -24.83 7.44
C ARG A 605 3.93 -25.00 5.93
N CYS A 606 3.55 -23.98 5.14
CA CYS A 606 3.69 -23.98 3.70
C CYS A 606 5.17 -24.07 3.28
N LEU A 607 6.05 -23.28 3.90
CA LEU A 607 7.50 -23.32 3.64
C LEU A 607 8.13 -24.66 4.05
N GLN A 608 7.78 -25.18 5.23
CA GLN A 608 8.24 -26.51 5.66
C GLN A 608 7.77 -27.60 4.71
N ARG A 609 6.52 -27.51 4.23
CA ARG A 609 6.01 -28.48 3.26
C ARG A 609 6.73 -28.36 1.91
N LEU A 610 7.01 -27.15 1.47
CA LEU A 610 7.77 -26.88 0.24
C LEU A 610 9.14 -27.56 0.30
N GLU A 611 9.85 -27.38 1.41
CA GLU A 611 11.16 -28.01 1.62
C GLU A 611 11.08 -29.55 1.59
N ILE A 612 10.05 -30.14 2.21
CA ILE A 612 9.84 -31.59 2.20
C ILE A 612 9.57 -32.11 0.77
N GLU A 613 8.75 -31.41 -0.01
CA GLU A 613 8.48 -31.81 -1.40
C GLU A 613 9.75 -31.72 -2.26
N ARG A 614 10.57 -30.66 -2.09
CA ARG A 614 11.86 -30.54 -2.76
C ARG A 614 12.85 -31.63 -2.37
N ARG A 615 12.97 -31.95 -1.08
CA ARG A 615 13.84 -33.04 -0.62
C ARG A 615 13.45 -34.39 -1.20
N ARG A 616 12.14 -34.70 -1.26
CA ARG A 616 11.62 -35.92 -1.92
C ARG A 616 11.94 -35.95 -3.41
N ALA A 617 11.97 -34.79 -4.05
CA ALA A 617 12.26 -34.58 -5.45
C ALA A 617 13.75 -34.31 -5.77
N SER A 618 14.66 -34.39 -4.79
CA SER A 618 16.07 -33.98 -4.96
C SER A 618 16.78 -34.64 -6.14
N GLY A 619 16.47 -35.92 -6.42
CA GLY A 619 17.03 -36.63 -7.56
C GLY A 619 16.63 -36.04 -8.92
N ILE A 620 15.37 -35.65 -9.10
CA ILE A 620 14.89 -35.03 -10.35
C ILE A 620 15.31 -33.56 -10.42
N LEU A 621 15.28 -32.83 -9.30
CA LEU A 621 15.72 -31.42 -9.26
C LEU A 621 17.20 -31.28 -9.60
N SER A 622 18.07 -32.09 -8.99
CA SER A 622 19.50 -32.11 -9.31
C SER A 622 19.80 -32.54 -10.76
N LEU A 623 18.93 -33.36 -11.37
CA LEU A 623 19.01 -33.69 -12.79
C LEU A 623 18.63 -32.48 -13.66
N THR A 624 17.60 -31.71 -13.29
CA THR A 624 17.19 -30.51 -14.04
C THR A 624 18.12 -29.31 -13.87
N GLU A 625 18.87 -29.24 -12.78
CA GLU A 625 19.82 -28.16 -12.51
C GLU A 625 21.11 -28.28 -13.32
N ARG A 626 21.38 -29.45 -13.95
CA ARG A 626 22.58 -29.62 -14.78
C ARG A 626 22.47 -28.76 -16.05
N SER A 627 23.58 -28.14 -16.44
CA SER A 627 23.64 -27.20 -17.57
C SER A 627 23.19 -27.82 -18.91
N ASP A 628 23.42 -29.12 -19.11
CA ASP A 628 23.02 -29.88 -20.30
C ASP A 628 21.50 -30.15 -20.38
N VAL A 629 20.81 -30.17 -19.24
CA VAL A 629 19.37 -30.46 -19.13
C VAL A 629 18.55 -29.18 -18.96
N LYS A 630 19.11 -28.16 -18.32
CA LYS A 630 18.42 -26.92 -17.95
C LYS A 630 17.80 -26.21 -19.15
N ASP A 631 18.55 -26.13 -20.26
CA ASP A 631 18.16 -25.43 -21.48
C ASP A 631 17.39 -26.31 -22.46
N ASN A 632 17.39 -27.64 -22.27
CA ASN A 632 16.73 -28.61 -23.13
C ASN A 632 15.95 -29.68 -22.35
N GLN A 633 15.03 -29.23 -21.49
CA GLN A 633 14.31 -30.11 -20.55
C GLN A 633 13.43 -31.13 -21.28
N ASP A 634 12.80 -30.74 -22.39
CA ASP A 634 11.83 -31.59 -23.10
C ASP A 634 12.49 -32.73 -23.89
N GLU A 635 13.73 -32.57 -24.36
CA GLU A 635 14.47 -33.62 -25.07
C GLU A 635 15.37 -34.44 -24.13
N ALA A 636 15.90 -33.84 -23.06
CA ALA A 636 16.86 -34.49 -22.17
C ALA A 636 16.21 -35.39 -21.09
N LEU A 637 14.93 -35.18 -20.78
CA LEU A 637 14.21 -35.91 -19.75
C LEU A 637 13.26 -36.95 -20.37
N THR A 638 13.10 -38.08 -19.68
CA THR A 638 12.06 -39.05 -20.07
C THR A 638 10.66 -38.50 -19.79
N GLY A 639 9.63 -39.00 -20.48
CA GLY A 639 8.24 -38.57 -20.25
C GLY A 639 7.78 -38.75 -18.80
N GLU A 640 8.26 -39.77 -18.10
CA GLU A 640 8.00 -39.97 -16.66
C GLU A 640 8.66 -38.88 -15.80
N GLN A 641 9.92 -38.54 -16.11
CA GLN A 641 10.67 -37.49 -15.41
C GLN A 641 10.06 -36.11 -15.65
N LEU A 642 9.60 -35.82 -16.88
CA LEU A 642 8.88 -34.59 -17.22
C LEU A 642 7.57 -34.48 -16.44
N ASN A 643 6.79 -35.57 -16.36
CA ASN A 643 5.55 -35.57 -15.58
C ASN A 643 5.83 -35.35 -14.09
N MET A 644 6.86 -36.00 -13.54
CA MET A 644 7.28 -35.81 -12.15
C MET A 644 7.70 -34.36 -11.90
N LEU A 645 8.48 -33.76 -12.80
CA LEU A 645 8.90 -32.35 -12.71
C LEU A 645 7.71 -31.38 -12.74
N ARG A 646 6.75 -31.59 -13.64
CA ARG A 646 5.52 -30.79 -13.70
C ARG A 646 4.70 -30.92 -12.42
N GLU A 647 4.59 -32.12 -11.86
CA GLU A 647 3.87 -32.35 -10.61
C GLU A 647 4.53 -31.60 -9.44
N ILE A 648 5.87 -31.63 -9.36
CA ILE A 648 6.63 -30.92 -8.32
C ILE A 648 6.47 -29.41 -8.49
N ARG A 649 6.72 -28.87 -9.68
CA ARG A 649 6.56 -27.43 -9.96
C ARG A 649 5.14 -26.95 -9.64
N GLY A 650 4.12 -27.74 -10.01
CA GLY A 650 2.73 -27.43 -9.67
C GLY A 650 2.43 -27.46 -8.17
N LYS A 651 3.14 -28.26 -7.37
CA LYS A 651 3.06 -28.20 -5.90
C LYS A 651 3.77 -26.98 -5.35
N GLU A 652 4.94 -26.64 -5.86
CA GLU A 652 5.70 -25.45 -5.46
C GLU A 652 4.90 -24.17 -5.73
N GLU A 653 4.34 -24.04 -6.93
CA GLU A 653 3.50 -22.91 -7.33
C GLU A 653 2.28 -22.75 -6.41
N LYS A 654 1.60 -23.86 -6.08
CA LYS A 654 0.45 -23.82 -5.15
C LYS A 654 0.84 -23.39 -3.74
N LEU A 655 1.98 -23.88 -3.24
CA LEU A 655 2.45 -23.55 -1.89
C LEU A 655 2.91 -22.10 -1.78
N LEU A 656 3.72 -21.63 -2.75
CA LEU A 656 4.17 -20.24 -2.81
C LEU A 656 3.01 -19.28 -3.08
N GLY A 657 2.10 -19.64 -4.00
CA GLY A 657 0.89 -18.87 -4.26
C GLY A 657 0.00 -18.74 -3.03
N GLN A 658 -0.07 -19.75 -2.16
CA GLN A 658 -0.79 -19.65 -0.91
C GLN A 658 -0.11 -18.71 0.09
N ILE A 659 1.22 -18.69 0.16
CA ILE A 659 1.97 -17.73 0.99
C ILE A 659 1.70 -16.30 0.53
N VAL A 660 1.71 -16.05 -0.78
CA VAL A 660 1.42 -14.74 -1.38
C VAL A 660 0.00 -14.26 -1.04
N ARG A 661 -1.01 -15.15 -1.08
CA ARG A 661 -2.37 -14.82 -0.65
C ARG A 661 -2.47 -14.52 0.84
N LEU A 662 -1.78 -15.30 1.67
CA LEU A 662 -1.75 -15.10 3.13
C LEU A 662 -1.08 -13.78 3.53
N ASP A 663 -0.09 -13.30 2.75
CA ASP A 663 0.52 -11.99 2.97
C ASP A 663 -0.48 -10.83 2.83
N GLU A 664 -1.57 -10.95 2.06
CA GLU A 664 -2.62 -9.90 2.02
C GLU A 664 -3.29 -9.70 3.38
N LEU A 665 -3.52 -10.81 4.10
CA LEU A 665 -4.09 -10.76 5.46
C LEU A 665 -3.08 -10.16 6.44
N VAL A 666 -1.80 -10.50 6.31
CA VAL A 666 -0.76 -9.88 7.14
C VAL A 666 -0.72 -8.38 6.91
N GLY A 667 -0.65 -7.92 5.65
CA GLY A 667 -0.67 -6.49 5.32
C GLY A 667 -1.87 -5.78 5.93
N THR A 668 -3.05 -6.40 5.86
CA THR A 668 -4.30 -5.82 6.38
C THR A 668 -4.35 -5.74 7.91
N PHE A 669 -3.98 -6.81 8.62
CA PHE A 669 -4.08 -6.86 10.09
C PHE A 669 -2.86 -6.28 10.81
N HIS A 670 -1.72 -6.22 10.13
CA HIS A 670 -0.47 -5.72 10.64
C HIS A 670 0.28 -5.04 9.52
N ASP A 671 0.00 -3.87 9.01
CA ASP A 671 0.99 -3.01 8.32
C ASP A 671 0.31 -1.78 7.76
N TYR A 672 -0.91 -1.98 7.26
CA TYR A 672 -1.76 -0.90 6.79
C TYR A 672 -2.26 -0.03 7.94
#